data_AF-A0A355EUB2-F1
#
_entry.id   AF-A0A355EUB2-F1
#
_cell.length_a   1.000
_cell.length_b   1.000
_cell.length_c   1.000
_cell.angle_alpha   90.00
_cell.angle_beta   90.00
_cell.angle_gamma   90.00
#
_symmetry.space_group_name_H-M   'P 1'
#
loop_
_entity.id
_entity.type
_entity.pdbx_description
1 polymer ?
#
loop_
_entity_poly.entity_id
_entity_poly.type
_entity_poly.pdbx_seq_one_letter_code
_entity_poly.pdbx_strand_id
1 'polypeptide(L)'
;PPLFCAFLFAAPAVAAVGTCESLPGGVVEVEGTGGSGVQPTGYATLGAAFTAINTGVHTGTLAIDVCGNTAEGTATATLNASGSGAASYTTLTLSPVGGAARTISGATTAGNPMIDLNGADNVTINGLNAGGNSLTLSNTTVSATSGTSTIRYQADATTNLLTNTSVLGSATMAPGTNGGNIWFGAAAVTTGNDNNTVSKCNIGPAGANLPTKGIYLSGSSNTDPGTANSGIVLDNNNIFDYFNATTSSAGIDLTSGSVGTTISNNRFFQSASRTMAASGHLHSGIRVINGAGNAYQITGNTIGFATSAGAGTYGLVFSGTTTGAFIPIHLAVGTITVSNITGNTIAGIAVSGGASGTDTAAPFRAIYVNQGLAAANNNTIGSQSATGSITYTSSSANASDVIGIFNFSTSNWTTNNNTIGGITASNSSTGAANIYGLRTNTGFALTWTCMNNTIGGSVANSIQSTSTAPGTIVWGILNSNPIGTFTGNTVRNLTAAGGTGTATTASVVGMMMSSGSANQTLTQNTIFNLSNTNTTAATIVTGIQFTGSTANVVERNLIYGLTSATNSATAEVNGIRVNGGTTVYRNNMIAIGAGIASALGAAATNSGTTGINGINAFLGTNRFFHNSVYIGGSPTAGTGASYALNGTQSINTRDNIFWNARSNSGATGKNYAVKVNGTAPNPIGLTIDNNLYFADGTGAVFGFFNSLDVANLAAWRVAVGQDAGSFESNPQYNDPTNATPDLHLHPTLATVAEGNGVIVAVTDDFDGQLRSGLTPVDIGADAGNFTGVDVWPPVITYTPFTNTSLTTNRILSATLTDVTGVATGGLAPRIYYRKNADAYVSRACSLTAGTVTNGTWDCTINNTDLGGVAPADVVGYFVIAQDTLGNLASNPAGAVAMNVNTVTTPPTPNTYTIVAGFSGPINVGTGETYTSLTNPGGVFEALNGGALTGNLILNVTSDLLAETGTHALNQWVEDGVGGYTLLLKPSGAPRTISGTNAGALIRLNGADRVRIDGSTAATFAASAGLRVVGGTPALRELTIQNTNTGTSAVVIAVQSGAAGAQNNTLKNLNVLGQDPTTTLMGIAFGGATPGTTGTDNDNNRVENCTIKRSSYGIYSLGESAANPNTGTVITMNDLSATGTDRLRRIGIVVFNEDGVQITENSVGGLDTNQSADCVAIGLGTQLIDTTFTNAGGITNALVSRNRITGVNSQSGFSAAGIAVAGSPGGANLVVNNMISGVISPAT
;
A
#
# COMPACT_ATOMS: atom_id res chain seq x y z
N PRO A 1 -82.82 -55.31 50.58
CA PRO A 1 -83.13 -54.29 49.55
C PRO A 1 -84.50 -53.61 49.81
N PRO A 2 -84.75 -52.36 49.39
CA PRO A 2 -83.90 -51.15 49.32
C PRO A 2 -84.63 -49.90 49.89
N LEU A 3 -83.94 -48.75 50.08
CA LEU A 3 -84.33 -47.44 49.52
C LEU A 3 -83.32 -46.30 49.88
N PHE A 4 -82.73 -45.78 48.80
CA PHE A 4 -82.17 -44.46 48.50
C PHE A 4 -82.22 -43.32 49.54
N CYS A 5 -81.06 -42.69 49.76
CA CYS A 5 -80.94 -41.27 50.13
C CYS A 5 -79.87 -40.62 49.22
N ALA A 6 -80.28 -39.62 48.45
CA ALA A 6 -79.44 -38.90 47.50
C ALA A 6 -78.68 -37.77 48.23
N PHE A 7 -77.35 -37.83 48.23
CA PHE A 7 -76.52 -36.67 48.53
C PHE A 7 -76.16 -35.97 47.21
N LEU A 8 -76.67 -34.74 47.08
CA LEU A 8 -76.26 -33.78 46.07
C LEU A 8 -74.80 -33.40 46.33
N PHE A 9 -73.86 -33.88 45.51
CA PHE A 9 -72.52 -33.30 45.48
C PHE A 9 -72.61 -31.94 44.79
N ALA A 10 -72.44 -30.86 45.55
CA ALA A 10 -72.12 -29.56 44.99
C ALA A 10 -70.87 -29.72 44.12
N ALA A 11 -70.91 -29.19 42.89
CA ALA A 11 -69.73 -29.11 42.03
C ALA A 11 -68.57 -28.45 42.82
N PRO A 12 -67.33 -28.95 42.71
CA PRO A 12 -66.19 -28.31 43.36
C PRO A 12 -66.14 -26.85 42.88
N ALA A 13 -66.03 -25.93 43.83
CA ALA A 13 -65.83 -24.51 43.54
C ALA A 13 -64.65 -24.41 42.56
N VAL A 14 -64.91 -23.80 41.40
CA VAL A 14 -63.90 -23.59 40.37
C VAL A 14 -62.81 -22.70 40.98
N ALA A 15 -61.58 -23.20 41.01
CA ALA A 15 -60.41 -22.45 41.43
C ALA A 15 -60.33 -21.13 40.65
N ALA A 16 -60.37 -20.00 41.35
CA ALA A 16 -60.27 -18.69 40.74
C ALA A 16 -58.81 -18.22 40.85
N VAL A 17 -57.96 -18.73 39.95
CA VAL A 17 -56.57 -18.26 39.84
C VAL A 17 -56.54 -16.73 39.81
N GLY A 18 -55.72 -16.11 40.65
CA GLY A 18 -55.57 -14.67 40.74
C GLY A 18 -56.45 -14.00 41.79
N THR A 19 -57.19 -14.75 42.62
CA THR A 19 -57.94 -14.23 43.76
C THR A 19 -57.44 -14.81 45.08
N CYS A 20 -57.72 -14.13 46.19
CA CYS A 20 -57.42 -14.66 47.52
C CYS A 20 -58.69 -15.23 48.13
N GLU A 21 -58.76 -16.55 48.29
CA GLU A 21 -59.95 -17.24 48.81
C GLU A 21 -60.00 -17.29 50.33
N SER A 22 -58.96 -16.82 51.03
CA SER A 22 -58.87 -16.81 52.49
C SER A 22 -58.99 -18.23 53.08
N LEU A 23 -58.22 -19.15 52.50
CA LEU A 23 -58.32 -20.57 52.80
C LEU A 23 -57.76 -20.92 54.20
N PRO A 24 -58.33 -21.92 54.89
CA PRO A 24 -57.70 -22.49 56.08
C PRO A 24 -56.33 -23.08 55.71
N GLY A 25 -55.24 -22.59 56.33
CA GLY A 25 -53.91 -23.16 56.17
C GLY A 25 -52.78 -22.14 55.92
N GLY A 26 -53.11 -20.92 55.48
CA GLY A 26 -52.18 -19.79 55.48
C GLY A 26 -52.36 -18.84 54.29
N VAL A 27 -51.32 -18.07 54.00
CA VAL A 27 -51.35 -16.93 53.05
C VAL A 27 -50.72 -17.23 51.69
N VAL A 28 -50.33 -18.48 51.46
CA VAL A 28 -49.84 -18.99 50.17
C VAL A 28 -50.87 -20.00 49.68
N GLU A 29 -51.63 -19.65 48.65
CA GLU A 29 -52.69 -20.50 48.09
C GLU A 29 -52.14 -21.24 46.86
N VAL A 30 -52.50 -22.52 46.69
CA VAL A 30 -52.04 -23.36 45.58
C VAL A 30 -53.24 -23.97 44.85
N GLU A 31 -53.31 -23.69 43.55
CA GLU A 31 -54.31 -24.17 42.61
C GLU A 31 -53.64 -25.09 41.60
N GLY A 32 -54.23 -26.25 41.35
CA GLY A 32 -53.72 -27.26 40.43
C GLY A 32 -54.84 -27.90 39.63
N THR A 33 -54.53 -28.34 38.41
CA THR A 33 -55.50 -29.05 37.55
C THR A 33 -55.64 -30.53 37.90
N GLY A 34 -54.86 -31.04 38.85
CA GLY A 34 -54.90 -32.42 39.34
C GLY A 34 -54.25 -32.56 40.72
N GLY A 35 -54.27 -33.78 41.27
CA GLY A 35 -53.65 -34.11 42.55
C GLY A 35 -54.57 -34.89 43.49
N SER A 36 -54.09 -35.21 44.68
CA SER A 36 -54.82 -35.99 45.68
C SER A 36 -55.50 -35.15 46.77
N GLY A 37 -55.28 -33.83 46.80
CA GLY A 37 -55.84 -32.90 47.78
C GLY A 37 -57.14 -32.20 47.35
N VAL A 38 -57.85 -31.62 48.33
CA VAL A 38 -58.89 -30.59 48.09
C VAL A 38 -58.21 -29.37 47.48
N GLN A 39 -58.80 -28.70 46.49
CA GLN A 39 -58.18 -27.53 45.85
C GLN A 39 -59.21 -26.41 45.65
N PRO A 40 -58.82 -25.13 45.83
CA PRO A 40 -57.48 -24.65 46.24
C PRO A 40 -57.11 -24.99 47.70
N THR A 41 -55.81 -24.97 48.05
CA THR A 41 -55.29 -25.20 49.42
C THR A 41 -54.39 -24.07 49.89
N GLY A 42 -54.60 -23.57 51.11
CA GLY A 42 -53.74 -22.58 51.75
C GLY A 42 -52.58 -23.18 52.55
N TYR A 43 -51.42 -22.51 52.53
CA TYR A 43 -50.21 -22.88 53.25
C TYR A 43 -49.60 -21.68 53.98
N ALA A 44 -48.99 -21.94 55.14
CA ALA A 44 -48.38 -20.90 55.96
C ALA A 44 -47.13 -20.29 55.32
N THR A 45 -46.38 -21.08 54.55
CA THR A 45 -45.15 -20.66 53.87
C THR A 45 -45.03 -21.25 52.47
N LEU A 46 -44.15 -20.67 51.65
CA LEU A 46 -43.85 -21.19 50.31
C LEU A 46 -43.19 -22.57 50.40
N GLY A 47 -42.31 -22.79 51.38
CA GLY A 47 -41.69 -24.08 51.63
C GLY A 47 -42.71 -25.19 51.96
N ALA A 48 -43.77 -24.86 52.71
CA ALA A 48 -44.87 -25.79 52.97
C ALA A 48 -45.65 -26.12 51.69
N ALA A 49 -45.94 -25.11 50.86
CA ALA A 49 -46.58 -25.30 49.55
C ALA A 49 -45.73 -26.18 48.61
N PHE A 50 -44.43 -25.90 48.50
CA PHE A 50 -43.51 -26.73 47.70
C PHE A 50 -43.39 -28.15 48.24
N THR A 51 -43.42 -28.36 49.57
CA THR A 51 -43.44 -29.71 50.16
C THR A 51 -44.68 -30.48 49.73
N ALA A 52 -45.85 -29.82 49.67
CA ALA A 52 -47.08 -30.44 49.21
C ALA A 52 -47.04 -30.78 47.71
N ILE A 53 -46.49 -29.88 46.88
CA ILE A 53 -46.27 -30.14 45.45
C ILE A 53 -45.31 -31.32 45.26
N ASN A 54 -44.19 -31.35 45.97
CA ASN A 54 -43.19 -32.43 45.88
C ASN A 54 -43.72 -33.80 46.33
N THR A 55 -44.74 -33.82 47.19
CA THR A 55 -45.41 -35.05 47.66
C THR A 55 -46.64 -35.44 46.82
N GLY A 56 -46.93 -34.70 45.72
CA GLY A 56 -48.01 -35.02 44.78
C GLY A 56 -49.41 -34.62 45.24
N VAL A 57 -49.52 -33.71 46.23
CA VAL A 57 -50.82 -33.16 46.66
C VAL A 57 -51.44 -32.33 45.54
N HIS A 58 -50.61 -31.56 44.84
CA HIS A 58 -50.96 -30.74 43.67
C HIS A 58 -50.19 -31.21 42.44
N THR A 59 -50.87 -31.44 41.33
CA THR A 59 -50.28 -31.86 40.05
C THR A 59 -50.90 -31.13 38.85
N GLY A 60 -50.29 -31.27 37.68
CA GLY A 60 -50.76 -30.66 36.43
C GLY A 60 -50.28 -29.22 36.24
N THR A 61 -51.13 -28.31 35.76
CA THR A 61 -50.80 -26.87 35.69
C THR A 61 -51.04 -26.25 37.06
N LEU A 62 -50.02 -25.61 37.62
CA LEU A 62 -50.04 -25.05 38.97
C LEU A 62 -50.02 -23.53 38.97
N ALA A 63 -50.83 -22.92 39.82
CA ALA A 63 -50.72 -21.53 40.25
C ALA A 63 -50.45 -21.48 41.76
N ILE A 64 -49.64 -20.51 42.17
CA ILE A 64 -49.38 -20.16 43.55
C ILE A 64 -49.72 -18.68 43.73
N ASP A 65 -50.77 -18.43 44.48
CA ASP A 65 -51.25 -17.10 44.79
C ASP A 65 -50.75 -16.66 46.18
N VAL A 66 -49.90 -15.63 46.19
CA VAL A 66 -49.33 -15.05 47.42
C VAL A 66 -50.29 -13.98 47.95
N CYS A 67 -51.11 -14.38 48.92
CA CYS A 67 -52.16 -13.56 49.51
C CYS A 67 -51.73 -12.72 50.71
N GLY A 68 -50.52 -12.93 51.22
CA GLY A 68 -49.97 -12.23 52.38
C GLY A 68 -48.47 -12.39 52.50
N ASN A 69 -47.88 -11.71 53.49
CA ASN A 69 -46.46 -11.86 53.80
C ASN A 69 -46.20 -13.20 54.50
N THR A 70 -45.10 -13.87 54.17
CA THR A 70 -44.68 -15.12 54.79
C THR A 70 -43.18 -15.10 55.16
N ALA A 71 -42.79 -15.98 56.08
CA ALA A 71 -41.42 -16.19 56.51
C ALA A 71 -41.03 -17.68 56.45
N GLU A 72 -40.02 -18.03 55.63
CA GLU A 72 -39.48 -19.39 55.50
C GLU A 72 -38.61 -19.81 56.71
N GLY A 73 -38.28 -18.88 57.60
CA GLY A 73 -37.44 -19.15 58.77
C GLY A 73 -36.01 -19.54 58.38
N THR A 74 -35.50 -20.62 58.96
CA THR A 74 -34.13 -21.13 58.72
C THR A 74 -34.04 -22.18 57.62
N ALA A 75 -35.19 -22.68 57.15
CA ALA A 75 -35.31 -23.73 56.15
C ALA A 75 -35.29 -23.18 54.72
N THR A 76 -34.92 -24.04 53.77
CA THR A 76 -34.99 -23.75 52.33
C THR A 76 -36.34 -24.18 51.78
N ALA A 77 -37.01 -23.32 51.02
CA ALA A 77 -38.17 -23.68 50.21
C ALA A 77 -37.70 -24.34 48.90
N THR A 78 -37.71 -25.67 48.85
CA THR A 78 -37.23 -26.44 47.68
C THR A 78 -38.38 -26.96 46.82
N LEU A 79 -38.38 -26.63 45.52
CA LEU A 79 -39.23 -27.24 44.50
C LEU A 79 -38.39 -28.22 43.67
N ASN A 80 -38.81 -29.48 43.59
CA ASN A 80 -38.11 -30.49 42.80
C ASN A 80 -38.61 -30.53 41.35
N ALA A 81 -37.79 -31.10 40.46
CA ALA A 81 -38.14 -31.41 39.08
C ALA A 81 -39.48 -32.14 38.96
N SER A 82 -40.27 -31.79 37.95
CA SER A 82 -41.44 -32.58 37.57
C SER A 82 -40.99 -33.99 37.14
N GLY A 83 -41.67 -35.02 37.65
CA GLY A 83 -41.27 -36.41 37.47
C GLY A 83 -40.25 -36.92 38.49
N SER A 84 -39.74 -36.08 39.40
CA SER A 84 -38.90 -36.51 40.52
C SER A 84 -39.74 -36.86 41.74
N GLY A 85 -39.65 -38.12 42.19
CA GLY A 85 -40.50 -38.63 43.28
C GLY A 85 -41.98 -38.56 42.89
N ALA A 86 -42.79 -37.86 43.70
CA ALA A 86 -44.22 -37.66 43.45
C ALA A 86 -44.55 -36.30 42.81
N ALA A 87 -43.55 -35.44 42.58
CA ALA A 87 -43.76 -34.15 41.92
C ALA A 87 -44.19 -34.37 40.47
N SER A 88 -45.30 -33.74 40.04
CA SER A 88 -45.80 -33.90 38.67
C SER A 88 -46.56 -32.65 38.24
N TYR A 89 -45.87 -31.70 37.61
CA TYR A 89 -46.47 -30.47 37.09
C TYR A 89 -46.00 -30.17 35.66
N THR A 90 -46.82 -29.46 34.90
CA THR A 90 -46.51 -29.04 33.52
C THR A 90 -45.94 -27.63 33.50
N THR A 91 -46.52 -26.73 34.28
CA THR A 91 -46.03 -25.37 34.53
C THR A 91 -46.38 -24.99 35.96
N LEU A 92 -45.61 -24.06 36.54
CA LEU A 92 -45.93 -23.45 37.83
C LEU A 92 -45.82 -21.95 37.71
N THR A 93 -46.87 -21.21 38.06
CA THR A 93 -46.84 -19.74 38.14
C THR A 93 -47.01 -19.28 39.58
N LEU A 94 -46.07 -18.50 40.11
CA LEU A 94 -46.16 -17.85 41.41
C LEU A 94 -46.38 -16.35 41.22
N SER A 95 -47.43 -15.79 41.83
CA SER A 95 -47.73 -14.37 41.70
C SER A 95 -48.37 -13.75 42.96
N PRO A 96 -48.15 -12.45 43.24
CA PRO A 96 -48.83 -11.75 44.33
C PRO A 96 -50.25 -11.32 43.94
N VAL A 97 -51.20 -11.51 44.84
CA VAL A 97 -52.62 -11.21 44.61
C VAL A 97 -53.24 -10.43 45.79
N GLY A 98 -54.46 -9.92 45.60
CA GLY A 98 -55.22 -9.21 46.64
C GLY A 98 -54.95 -7.70 46.77
N GLY A 99 -54.30 -7.08 45.78
CA GLY A 99 -54.16 -5.62 45.65
C GLY A 99 -53.11 -4.97 46.57
N ALA A 100 -52.15 -5.74 47.09
CA ALA A 100 -51.14 -5.24 48.02
C ALA A 100 -49.75 -5.85 47.78
N ALA A 101 -48.72 -5.16 48.27
CA ALA A 101 -47.35 -5.65 48.25
C ALA A 101 -47.17 -6.86 49.17
N ARG A 102 -46.47 -7.88 48.67
CA ARG A 102 -46.24 -9.16 49.35
C ARG A 102 -44.74 -9.42 49.50
N THR A 103 -44.36 -9.96 50.64
CA THR A 103 -42.98 -10.32 50.95
C THR A 103 -42.89 -11.78 51.41
N ILE A 104 -42.03 -12.53 50.74
CA ILE A 104 -41.54 -13.84 51.18
C ILE A 104 -40.14 -13.61 51.74
N SER A 105 -39.97 -13.82 53.04
CA SER A 105 -38.71 -13.54 53.75
C SER A 105 -38.11 -14.79 54.40
N GLY A 106 -36.83 -14.76 54.72
CA GLY A 106 -36.18 -15.87 55.42
C GLY A 106 -34.81 -15.49 55.95
N ALA A 107 -34.41 -16.11 57.06
CA ALA A 107 -33.06 -16.07 57.60
C ALA A 107 -32.48 -17.48 57.51
N THR A 108 -32.30 -17.96 56.27
CA THR A 108 -31.90 -19.34 56.01
C THR A 108 -30.55 -19.67 56.60
N THR A 109 -30.35 -20.94 56.94
CA THR A 109 -29.06 -21.41 57.43
C THR A 109 -27.96 -21.08 56.42
N ALA A 110 -26.90 -20.41 56.88
CA ALA A 110 -25.76 -20.03 56.05
C ALA A 110 -25.27 -21.20 55.19
N GLY A 111 -25.05 -20.94 53.91
CA GLY A 111 -24.69 -21.93 52.90
C GLY A 111 -25.87 -22.52 52.12
N ASN A 112 -27.11 -22.15 52.45
CA ASN A 112 -28.30 -22.61 51.74
C ASN A 112 -29.08 -21.44 51.09
N PRO A 113 -29.77 -21.68 49.96
CA PRO A 113 -30.71 -20.72 49.38
C PRO A 113 -31.97 -20.56 50.23
N MET A 114 -32.69 -19.44 50.09
CA MET A 114 -34.06 -19.30 50.62
C MET A 114 -35.08 -20.05 49.76
N ILE A 115 -34.97 -19.91 48.43
CA ILE A 115 -35.77 -20.64 47.45
C ILE A 115 -34.83 -21.45 46.56
N ASP A 116 -35.11 -22.73 46.38
CA ASP A 116 -34.30 -23.65 45.59
C ASP A 116 -35.13 -24.34 44.51
N LEU A 117 -34.87 -23.98 43.26
CA LEU A 117 -35.42 -24.66 42.08
C LEU A 117 -34.46 -25.80 41.72
N ASN A 118 -34.77 -26.98 42.24
CA ASN A 118 -33.93 -28.17 42.16
C ASN A 118 -34.39 -29.07 41.01
N GLY A 119 -33.89 -28.78 39.81
CA GLY A 119 -34.32 -29.37 38.54
C GLY A 119 -35.74 -28.95 38.13
N ALA A 120 -36.30 -27.94 38.79
CA ALA A 120 -37.62 -27.44 38.48
C ALA A 120 -37.60 -26.70 37.13
N ASP A 121 -38.50 -27.12 36.23
CA ASP A 121 -38.63 -26.58 34.87
C ASP A 121 -39.96 -25.83 34.71
N ASN A 122 -40.02 -24.89 33.77
CA ASN A 122 -41.23 -24.16 33.42
C ASN A 122 -41.89 -23.42 34.61
N VAL A 123 -41.08 -22.92 35.54
CA VAL A 123 -41.52 -22.12 36.68
C VAL A 123 -41.48 -20.64 36.31
N THR A 124 -42.61 -19.95 36.46
CA THR A 124 -42.72 -18.50 36.34
C THR A 124 -42.96 -17.88 37.71
N ILE A 125 -42.02 -17.07 38.20
CA ILE A 125 -42.20 -16.19 39.35
C ILE A 125 -42.42 -14.77 38.82
N ASN A 126 -43.65 -14.26 38.92
CA ASN A 126 -44.01 -12.95 38.40
C ASN A 126 -44.54 -12.04 39.51
N GLY A 127 -43.83 -10.96 39.80
CA GLY A 127 -44.26 -9.98 40.79
C GLY A 127 -45.40 -9.06 40.36
N LEU A 128 -45.85 -9.11 39.10
CA LEU A 128 -46.97 -8.38 38.47
C LEU A 128 -46.86 -6.83 38.44
N ASN A 129 -46.34 -6.18 39.49
CA ASN A 129 -46.14 -4.72 39.65
C ASN A 129 -47.30 -3.86 39.10
N ALA A 130 -48.55 -4.31 39.30
CA ALA A 130 -49.76 -3.67 38.76
C ALA A 130 -50.92 -3.82 39.75
N GLY A 131 -51.79 -2.81 39.84
CA GLY A 131 -52.99 -2.85 40.71
C GLY A 131 -52.68 -2.96 42.21
N GLY A 132 -51.49 -2.51 42.66
CA GLY A 132 -51.02 -2.64 44.04
C GLY A 132 -50.31 -3.96 44.36
N ASN A 133 -50.36 -4.94 43.47
CA ASN A 133 -49.65 -6.22 43.61
C ASN A 133 -48.16 -6.04 43.26
N SER A 134 -47.27 -6.43 44.19
CA SER A 134 -45.82 -6.50 43.97
C SER A 134 -45.23 -7.60 44.84
N LEU A 135 -44.20 -8.32 44.37
CA LEU A 135 -43.55 -9.39 45.14
C LEU A 135 -42.12 -9.02 45.52
N THR A 136 -41.78 -9.23 46.79
CA THR A 136 -40.41 -9.17 47.32
C THR A 136 -39.99 -10.52 47.87
N LEU A 137 -38.84 -11.03 47.42
CA LEU A 137 -38.13 -12.17 47.98
C LEU A 137 -36.95 -11.62 48.79
N SER A 138 -36.86 -11.88 50.09
CA SER A 138 -35.87 -11.25 50.97
C SER A 138 -35.16 -12.26 51.87
N ASN A 139 -33.91 -12.62 51.54
CA ASN A 139 -33.05 -13.40 52.42
C ASN A 139 -32.16 -12.49 53.28
N THR A 140 -32.39 -12.46 54.59
CA THR A 140 -31.64 -11.61 55.54
C THR A 140 -30.36 -12.26 56.08
N THR A 141 -30.00 -13.47 55.64
CA THR A 141 -28.80 -14.18 56.10
C THR A 141 -27.52 -13.48 55.63
N VAL A 142 -26.86 -12.81 56.57
CA VAL A 142 -25.54 -12.19 56.36
C VAL A 142 -24.47 -13.27 56.48
N SER A 143 -23.92 -13.72 55.36
CA SER A 143 -22.89 -14.76 55.40
C SER A 143 -21.99 -14.77 54.18
N ALA A 144 -20.70 -15.08 54.43
CA ALA A 144 -19.71 -15.41 53.41
C ALA A 144 -19.65 -16.93 53.10
N THR A 145 -20.49 -17.75 53.73
CA THR A 145 -20.54 -19.20 53.47
C THR A 145 -21.07 -19.46 52.06
N SER A 146 -20.27 -20.20 51.30
CA SER A 146 -20.60 -20.69 49.95
C SER A 146 -22.00 -21.30 49.89
N GLY A 147 -22.82 -20.86 48.93
CA GLY A 147 -24.18 -21.34 48.69
C GLY A 147 -25.29 -20.47 49.28
N THR A 148 -24.97 -19.53 50.18
CA THR A 148 -25.97 -18.58 50.72
C THR A 148 -26.55 -17.74 49.58
N SER A 149 -27.86 -17.84 49.35
CA SER A 149 -28.55 -17.13 48.27
C SER A 149 -30.03 -16.88 48.53
N THR A 150 -30.66 -15.96 47.79
CA THR A 150 -32.11 -15.73 47.91
C THR A 150 -32.88 -16.72 47.06
N ILE A 151 -32.46 -16.91 45.83
CA ILE A 151 -32.99 -17.93 44.92
C ILE A 151 -31.85 -18.64 44.19
N ARG A 152 -31.96 -19.97 44.10
CA ARG A 152 -31.02 -20.84 43.38
C ARG A 152 -31.73 -21.64 42.30
N TYR A 153 -31.08 -21.76 41.14
CA TYR A 153 -31.38 -22.72 40.08
C TYR A 153 -30.28 -23.77 40.10
N GLN A 154 -30.63 -25.05 40.19
CA GLN A 154 -29.66 -26.14 40.18
C GLN A 154 -30.26 -27.41 39.58
N ALA A 155 -29.41 -28.41 39.32
CA ALA A 155 -29.82 -29.76 38.89
C ALA A 155 -30.70 -29.77 37.63
N ASP A 156 -30.29 -29.02 36.60
CA ASP A 156 -30.94 -28.95 35.29
C ASP A 156 -32.24 -28.15 35.32
N ALA A 157 -32.37 -27.15 36.22
CA ALA A 157 -33.52 -26.26 36.21
C ALA A 157 -33.50 -25.41 34.93
N THR A 158 -34.46 -25.62 34.03
CA THR A 158 -34.50 -25.01 32.70
C THR A 158 -35.80 -24.27 32.41
N THR A 159 -35.76 -23.34 31.46
CA THR A 159 -36.96 -22.62 30.94
C THR A 159 -37.78 -21.88 32.01
N ASN A 160 -37.13 -21.46 33.10
CA ASN A 160 -37.79 -20.71 34.17
C ASN A 160 -37.74 -19.19 33.91
N LEU A 161 -38.74 -18.47 34.40
CA LEU A 161 -38.86 -17.01 34.29
C LEU A 161 -39.02 -16.38 35.67
N LEU A 162 -38.08 -15.53 36.07
CA LEU A 162 -38.21 -14.64 37.22
C LEU A 162 -38.37 -13.20 36.71
N THR A 163 -39.54 -12.60 36.95
CA THR A 163 -39.84 -11.27 36.41
C THR A 163 -40.60 -10.36 37.36
N ASN A 164 -40.44 -9.03 37.17
CA ASN A 164 -41.13 -7.98 37.92
C ASN A 164 -41.01 -8.12 39.45
N THR A 165 -39.94 -8.72 39.95
CA THR A 165 -39.80 -9.10 41.37
C THR A 165 -38.66 -8.34 42.02
N SER A 166 -38.82 -7.97 43.30
CA SER A 166 -37.70 -7.47 44.12
C SER A 166 -36.99 -8.65 44.78
N VAL A 167 -35.70 -8.86 44.49
CA VAL A 167 -34.88 -9.96 45.03
C VAL A 167 -33.77 -9.39 45.90
N LEU A 168 -33.98 -9.45 47.21
CA LEU A 168 -33.14 -8.83 48.21
C LEU A 168 -32.35 -9.88 48.99
N GLY A 169 -31.06 -9.65 49.16
CA GLY A 169 -30.16 -10.59 49.82
C GLY A 169 -29.03 -9.93 50.60
N SER A 170 -28.35 -10.72 51.43
CA SER A 170 -27.24 -10.27 52.29
C SER A 170 -25.99 -11.15 52.19
N ALA A 171 -25.82 -11.87 51.08
CA ALA A 171 -24.68 -12.76 50.86
C ALA A 171 -23.37 -11.96 50.67
N THR A 172 -22.30 -12.28 51.41
CA THR A 172 -21.07 -11.47 51.49
C THR A 172 -19.80 -12.16 50.98
N MET A 173 -19.90 -13.28 50.26
CA MET A 173 -18.72 -13.97 49.71
C MET A 173 -18.21 -13.32 48.43
N ALA A 174 -16.89 -13.28 48.23
CA ALA A 174 -16.28 -12.62 47.08
C ALA A 174 -16.74 -13.21 45.72
N PRO A 175 -16.64 -12.44 44.61
CA PRO A 175 -16.70 -12.96 43.25
C PRO A 175 -15.85 -14.20 43.05
N GLY A 176 -16.40 -15.21 42.37
CA GLY A 176 -15.80 -16.54 42.23
C GLY A 176 -16.15 -17.57 43.32
N THR A 177 -16.85 -17.18 44.39
CA THR A 177 -17.39 -18.12 45.40
C THR A 177 -18.91 -18.22 45.30
N ASN A 178 -19.44 -19.46 45.33
CA ASN A 178 -20.86 -19.74 45.13
C ASN A 178 -21.79 -18.96 46.09
N GLY A 179 -22.91 -18.47 45.58
CA GLY A 179 -23.90 -17.66 46.31
C GLY A 179 -24.09 -16.28 45.70
N GLY A 180 -24.98 -15.48 46.28
CA GLY A 180 -25.45 -14.19 45.74
C GLY A 180 -26.96 -14.06 45.89
N ASN A 181 -27.59 -12.96 45.46
CA ASN A 181 -29.05 -12.89 45.54
C ASN A 181 -29.71 -13.96 44.65
N ILE A 182 -29.28 -14.03 43.40
CA ILE A 182 -29.71 -15.03 42.42
C ILE A 182 -28.50 -15.88 42.04
N TRP A 183 -28.63 -17.21 42.10
CA TRP A 183 -27.54 -18.12 41.76
C TRP A 183 -27.97 -19.20 40.77
N PHE A 184 -27.27 -19.32 39.64
CA PHE A 184 -27.32 -20.50 38.76
C PHE A 184 -26.14 -21.42 39.11
N GLY A 185 -26.45 -22.57 39.70
CA GLY A 185 -25.52 -23.45 40.41
C GLY A 185 -24.84 -24.53 39.57
N ALA A 186 -23.72 -25.04 40.11
CA ALA A 186 -22.92 -26.10 39.50
C ALA A 186 -23.35 -27.45 40.09
N ALA A 187 -24.44 -28.00 39.56
CA ALA A 187 -24.94 -29.33 39.90
C ALA A 187 -25.67 -29.99 38.73
N ALA A 188 -25.34 -29.60 37.50
CA ALA A 188 -25.92 -30.16 36.29
C ALA A 188 -25.73 -31.68 36.23
N VAL A 189 -26.78 -32.42 35.90
CA VAL A 189 -26.85 -33.88 35.78
C VAL A 189 -26.72 -34.28 34.32
N THR A 190 -27.55 -33.72 33.44
CA THR A 190 -27.61 -34.03 32.00
C THR A 190 -27.48 -32.80 31.12
N THR A 191 -28.11 -31.69 31.50
CA THR A 191 -28.02 -30.37 30.83
C THR A 191 -27.59 -29.30 31.83
N GLY A 192 -27.24 -28.09 31.40
CA GLY A 192 -27.05 -26.98 32.33
C GLY A 192 -28.37 -26.50 32.93
N ASN A 193 -28.31 -25.47 33.78
CA ASN A 193 -29.51 -24.70 34.14
C ASN A 193 -29.84 -23.75 32.97
N ASP A 194 -30.42 -24.29 31.92
CA ASP A 194 -30.44 -23.63 30.61
C ASP A 194 -31.74 -22.85 30.34
N ASN A 195 -31.65 -21.85 29.47
CA ASN A 195 -32.82 -21.12 28.97
C ASN A 195 -33.65 -20.41 30.06
N ASN A 196 -33.04 -20.09 31.21
CA ASN A 196 -33.70 -19.34 32.26
C ASN A 196 -33.59 -17.83 32.02
N THR A 197 -34.64 -17.08 32.36
CA THR A 197 -34.72 -15.64 32.19
C THR A 197 -34.94 -14.92 33.53
N VAL A 198 -34.14 -13.90 33.81
CA VAL A 198 -34.35 -12.94 34.89
C VAL A 198 -34.59 -11.57 34.27
N SER A 199 -35.79 -11.00 34.44
CA SER A 199 -36.12 -9.73 33.78
C SER A 199 -36.92 -8.74 34.61
N LYS A 200 -36.70 -7.44 34.43
CA LYS A 200 -37.48 -6.37 35.10
C LYS A 200 -37.48 -6.47 36.64
N CYS A 201 -36.45 -7.08 37.22
CA CYS A 201 -36.32 -7.27 38.67
C CYS A 201 -35.52 -6.14 39.33
N ASN A 202 -35.81 -5.89 40.60
CA ASN A 202 -34.99 -5.04 41.47
C ASN A 202 -34.13 -5.95 42.37
N ILE A 203 -32.81 -5.95 42.18
CA ILE A 203 -31.89 -6.89 42.83
C ILE A 203 -30.93 -6.07 43.70
N GLY A 204 -31.01 -6.22 45.02
CA GLY A 204 -30.27 -5.37 45.96
C GLY A 204 -30.22 -5.91 47.39
N PRO A 205 -29.91 -5.07 48.38
CA PRO A 205 -29.71 -5.51 49.75
C PRO A 205 -31.01 -5.83 50.49
N ALA A 206 -30.98 -6.89 51.31
CA ALA A 206 -31.98 -7.08 52.36
C ALA A 206 -31.62 -6.19 53.57
N GLY A 207 -32.34 -5.08 53.71
CA GLY A 207 -32.08 -4.07 54.74
C GLY A 207 -30.75 -3.34 54.52
N ALA A 208 -29.96 -3.14 55.58
CA ALA A 208 -28.67 -2.44 55.52
C ALA A 208 -27.48 -3.33 55.10
N ASN A 209 -27.72 -4.63 54.93
CA ASN A 209 -26.66 -5.61 54.70
C ASN A 209 -26.43 -5.83 53.21
N LEU A 210 -25.39 -5.19 52.68
CA LEU A 210 -25.09 -5.18 51.25
C LEU A 210 -24.57 -6.54 50.76
N PRO A 211 -25.15 -7.11 49.69
CA PRO A 211 -24.63 -8.31 49.09
C PRO A 211 -23.36 -8.00 48.30
N THR A 212 -22.43 -8.94 48.19
CA THR A 212 -21.27 -8.81 47.30
C THR A 212 -21.61 -9.12 45.85
N LYS A 213 -22.70 -9.87 45.60
CA LYS A 213 -23.17 -10.31 44.29
C LYS A 213 -24.69 -10.21 44.14
N GLY A 214 -25.15 -9.57 43.07
CA GLY A 214 -26.56 -9.61 42.67
C GLY A 214 -26.91 -10.93 42.00
N ILE A 215 -26.24 -11.26 40.89
CA ILE A 215 -26.45 -12.51 40.14
C ILE A 215 -25.12 -13.24 39.97
N TYR A 216 -25.12 -14.55 40.23
CA TYR A 216 -23.94 -15.40 40.08
C TYR A 216 -24.23 -16.61 39.19
N LEU A 217 -23.33 -16.93 38.26
CA LEU A 217 -23.39 -18.14 37.44
C LEU A 217 -22.11 -18.97 37.63
N SER A 218 -22.31 -20.23 37.98
CA SER A 218 -21.29 -21.28 38.06
C SER A 218 -21.90 -22.56 37.51
N GLY A 219 -21.35 -23.17 36.46
CA GLY A 219 -21.86 -24.43 35.93
C GLY A 219 -20.87 -25.58 36.05
N SER A 220 -21.26 -26.76 35.58
CA SER A 220 -20.46 -28.00 35.74
C SER A 220 -19.40 -28.20 34.65
N SER A 221 -19.60 -27.67 33.44
CA SER A 221 -18.60 -27.70 32.34
C SER A 221 -18.80 -26.51 31.38
N ASN A 222 -17.86 -26.26 30.46
CA ASN A 222 -17.97 -25.19 29.44
C ASN A 222 -18.49 -25.69 28.08
N THR A 223 -19.05 -26.90 28.04
CA THR A 223 -19.52 -27.53 26.81
C THR A 223 -21.01 -27.28 26.62
N ASP A 224 -21.38 -26.73 25.46
CA ASP A 224 -22.75 -26.45 25.04
C ASP A 224 -22.96 -26.94 23.59
N PRO A 225 -23.95 -27.82 23.32
CA PRO A 225 -24.87 -28.43 24.29
C PRO A 225 -24.17 -29.37 25.26
N GLY A 226 -24.58 -29.38 26.52
CA GLY A 226 -23.94 -30.15 27.59
C GLY A 226 -24.31 -29.63 28.98
N THR A 227 -23.39 -29.70 29.94
CA THR A 227 -23.64 -29.30 31.35
C THR A 227 -23.18 -27.87 31.69
N ALA A 228 -22.97 -27.04 30.66
CA ALA A 228 -22.77 -25.61 30.83
C ALA A 228 -24.12 -24.91 31.01
N ASN A 229 -24.20 -23.92 31.91
CA ASN A 229 -25.36 -23.03 31.97
C ASN A 229 -25.35 -22.15 30.71
N SER A 230 -26.26 -22.42 29.78
CA SER A 230 -26.39 -21.73 28.49
C SER A 230 -27.80 -21.17 28.27
N GLY A 231 -27.96 -20.31 27.26
CA GLY A 231 -29.27 -19.68 26.96
C GLY A 231 -29.81 -18.76 28.06
N ILE A 232 -29.02 -18.41 29.09
CA ILE A 232 -29.45 -17.52 30.16
C ILE A 232 -29.66 -16.09 29.64
N VAL A 233 -30.79 -15.48 30.00
CA VAL A 233 -31.13 -14.10 29.66
C VAL A 233 -31.32 -13.27 30.93
N LEU A 234 -30.50 -12.23 31.10
CA LEU A 234 -30.58 -11.26 32.18
C LEU A 234 -30.95 -9.90 31.56
N ASP A 235 -32.24 -9.54 31.57
CA ASP A 235 -32.76 -8.39 30.81
C ASP A 235 -33.45 -7.32 31.66
N ASN A 236 -33.11 -6.05 31.45
CA ASN A 236 -33.82 -4.89 32.01
C ASN A 236 -33.98 -4.94 33.55
N ASN A 237 -32.99 -5.47 34.27
CA ASN A 237 -32.98 -5.50 35.73
C ASN A 237 -32.31 -4.27 36.31
N ASN A 238 -32.77 -3.82 37.49
CA ASN A 238 -32.07 -2.86 38.34
C ASN A 238 -31.23 -3.62 39.36
N ILE A 239 -29.91 -3.51 39.30
CA ILE A 239 -28.97 -4.18 40.20
C ILE A 239 -28.22 -3.12 40.98
N PHE A 240 -28.45 -3.05 42.29
CA PHE A 240 -28.03 -1.90 43.07
C PHE A 240 -27.47 -2.27 44.43
N ASP A 241 -26.62 -1.38 44.96
CA ASP A 241 -26.12 -1.47 46.33
C ASP A 241 -25.46 -2.81 46.70
N TYR A 242 -24.75 -3.40 45.73
CA TYR A 242 -23.88 -4.55 45.97
C TYR A 242 -22.48 -4.05 46.34
N PHE A 243 -21.98 -4.37 47.53
CA PHE A 243 -20.69 -3.87 48.00
C PHE A 243 -20.20 -4.58 49.26
N ASN A 244 -18.88 -4.68 49.44
CA ASN A 244 -18.28 -5.04 50.72
C ASN A 244 -16.96 -4.26 50.89
N ALA A 245 -16.71 -3.73 52.09
CA ALA A 245 -15.59 -2.82 52.34
C ALA A 245 -14.22 -3.52 52.31
N THR A 246 -14.17 -4.85 52.52
CA THR A 246 -12.92 -5.60 52.69
C THR A 246 -12.77 -6.74 51.69
N THR A 247 -13.68 -6.88 50.72
CA THR A 247 -13.64 -7.93 49.68
C THR A 247 -14.15 -7.39 48.33
N SER A 248 -13.79 -8.07 47.24
CA SER A 248 -14.28 -7.72 45.90
C SER A 248 -15.79 -7.89 45.78
N SER A 249 -16.42 -7.19 44.84
CA SER A 249 -17.88 -7.24 44.59
C SER A 249 -18.23 -7.06 43.12
N ALA A 250 -19.34 -7.65 42.68
CA ALA A 250 -19.81 -7.57 41.30
C ALA A 250 -21.35 -7.60 41.23
N GLY A 251 -21.97 -6.79 40.39
CA GLY A 251 -23.42 -6.84 40.21
C GLY A 251 -23.85 -8.18 39.60
N ILE A 252 -23.19 -8.56 38.50
CA ILE A 252 -23.29 -9.86 37.84
C ILE A 252 -21.89 -10.48 37.76
N ASP A 253 -21.74 -11.72 38.22
CA ASP A 253 -20.47 -12.47 38.17
C ASP A 253 -20.67 -13.84 37.49
N LEU A 254 -20.01 -14.04 36.35
CA LEU A 254 -20.04 -15.27 35.56
C LEU A 254 -18.67 -15.94 35.65
N THR A 255 -18.68 -17.24 35.91
CA THR A 255 -17.46 -18.04 36.05
C THR A 255 -17.51 -19.30 35.19
N SER A 256 -16.54 -20.21 35.38
CA SER A 256 -16.51 -21.49 34.67
C SER A 256 -17.87 -22.18 34.73
N GLY A 257 -18.27 -22.72 33.59
CA GLY A 257 -19.53 -23.38 33.36
C GLY A 257 -20.71 -22.48 33.02
N SER A 258 -20.46 -21.23 32.66
CA SER A 258 -21.45 -20.38 31.98
C SER A 258 -21.00 -20.09 30.56
N VAL A 259 -21.88 -20.16 29.57
CA VAL A 259 -21.56 -19.84 28.17
C VAL A 259 -22.76 -19.15 27.51
N GLY A 260 -22.53 -18.33 26.49
CA GLY A 260 -23.62 -17.77 25.68
C GLY A 260 -24.64 -16.90 26.41
N THR A 261 -24.35 -16.42 27.62
CA THR A 261 -25.30 -15.63 28.42
C THR A 261 -25.56 -14.27 27.75
N THR A 262 -26.84 -13.90 27.67
CA THR A 262 -27.27 -12.56 27.26
C THR A 262 -27.50 -11.69 28.49
N ILE A 263 -26.80 -10.57 28.57
CA ILE A 263 -26.90 -9.56 29.62
C ILE A 263 -27.33 -8.26 28.93
N SER A 264 -28.62 -7.95 28.96
CA SER A 264 -29.20 -6.87 28.17
C SER A 264 -29.93 -5.81 29.01
N ASN A 265 -29.78 -4.53 28.66
CA ASN A 265 -30.60 -3.42 29.17
C ASN A 265 -30.61 -3.25 30.70
N ASN A 266 -29.69 -3.87 31.45
CA ASN A 266 -29.66 -3.80 32.91
C ASN A 266 -29.08 -2.46 33.37
N ARG A 267 -29.46 -2.04 34.58
CA ARG A 267 -28.96 -0.83 35.24
C ARG A 267 -28.19 -1.19 36.51
N PHE A 268 -26.98 -0.66 36.65
CA PHE A 268 -26.11 -0.90 37.81
C PHE A 268 -25.79 0.43 38.50
N PHE A 269 -26.22 0.61 39.75
CA PHE A 269 -26.06 1.88 40.47
C PHE A 269 -25.80 1.70 41.97
N GLN A 270 -25.25 2.73 42.62
CA GLN A 270 -25.05 2.77 44.08
C GLN A 270 -25.74 3.99 44.66
N SER A 271 -26.70 3.78 45.55
CA SER A 271 -27.46 4.87 46.19
C SER A 271 -26.63 5.72 47.14
N ALA A 272 -25.48 5.22 47.58
CA ALA A 272 -24.53 5.91 48.44
C ALA A 272 -23.08 5.64 48.02
N SER A 273 -22.18 6.57 48.32
CA SER A 273 -20.74 6.38 48.09
C SER A 273 -20.20 5.20 48.90
N ARG A 274 -19.33 4.40 48.28
CA ARG A 274 -18.77 3.17 48.87
C ARG A 274 -17.28 3.28 49.12
N THR A 275 -16.83 2.98 50.34
CA THR A 275 -15.41 3.06 50.71
C THR A 275 -14.80 1.67 50.82
N MET A 276 -13.92 1.33 49.88
CA MET A 276 -13.05 0.14 49.94
C MET A 276 -11.95 0.38 50.97
N ALA A 277 -12.04 -0.30 52.11
CA ALA A 277 -11.16 -0.13 53.27
C ALA A 277 -9.86 -0.96 53.16
N ALA A 278 -9.88 -2.07 52.41
CA ALA A 278 -8.72 -2.93 52.18
C ALA A 278 -8.16 -2.78 50.76
N SER A 279 -6.83 -2.89 50.60
CA SER A 279 -6.14 -2.82 49.30
C SER A 279 -6.37 -4.07 48.44
N GLY A 280 -6.16 -3.94 47.12
CA GLY A 280 -6.15 -5.07 46.19
C GLY A 280 -7.52 -5.64 45.78
N HIS A 281 -8.63 -5.01 46.17
CA HIS A 281 -9.98 -5.48 45.84
C HIS A 281 -10.54 -4.82 44.58
N LEU A 282 -11.41 -5.57 43.90
CA LEU A 282 -12.03 -5.18 42.64
C LEU A 282 -13.53 -4.95 42.83
N HIS A 283 -14.06 -3.95 42.12
CA HIS A 283 -15.49 -3.72 42.00
C HIS A 283 -15.90 -3.77 40.52
N SER A 284 -17.03 -4.40 40.20
CA SER A 284 -17.53 -4.50 38.82
C SER A 284 -19.05 -4.39 38.73
N GLY A 285 -19.56 -3.91 37.60
CA GLY A 285 -20.97 -4.10 37.25
C GLY A 285 -21.18 -5.52 36.73
N ILE A 286 -20.49 -5.83 35.63
CA ILE A 286 -20.53 -7.12 34.96
C ILE A 286 -19.11 -7.69 34.94
N ARG A 287 -18.95 -8.91 35.47
CA ARG A 287 -17.68 -9.63 35.48
C ARG A 287 -17.90 -11.01 34.87
N VAL A 288 -17.16 -11.30 33.79
CA VAL A 288 -17.15 -12.61 33.13
C VAL A 288 -15.74 -13.15 33.19
N ILE A 289 -15.49 -14.17 34.00
CA ILE A 289 -14.18 -14.80 34.16
C ILE A 289 -14.32 -16.28 33.84
N ASN A 290 -14.36 -16.56 32.54
CA ASN A 290 -14.41 -17.90 32.00
C ASN A 290 -13.64 -17.95 30.67
N GLY A 291 -12.33 -18.21 30.74
CA GLY A 291 -11.44 -18.29 29.58
C GLY A 291 -11.75 -19.40 28.57
N ALA A 292 -12.72 -20.26 28.86
CA ALA A 292 -13.22 -21.27 27.93
C ALA A 292 -14.64 -20.97 27.41
N GLY A 293 -15.36 -20.01 28.01
CA GLY A 293 -16.72 -19.66 27.63
C GLY A 293 -16.73 -18.63 26.50
N ASN A 294 -17.60 -18.81 25.52
CA ASN A 294 -17.66 -17.98 24.31
C ASN A 294 -19.06 -17.39 24.11
N ALA A 295 -19.20 -16.51 23.12
CA ALA A 295 -20.48 -15.99 22.63
C ALA A 295 -21.33 -15.22 23.66
N TYR A 296 -20.72 -14.57 24.65
CA TYR A 296 -21.49 -13.71 25.56
C TYR A 296 -22.02 -12.46 24.85
N GLN A 297 -23.24 -12.05 25.20
CA GLN A 297 -23.90 -10.88 24.62
C GLN A 297 -24.17 -9.84 25.69
N ILE A 298 -23.30 -8.84 25.81
CA ILE A 298 -23.40 -7.77 26.82
C ILE A 298 -23.86 -6.50 26.11
N THR A 299 -25.16 -6.21 26.17
CA THR A 299 -25.80 -5.23 25.29
C THR A 299 -26.69 -4.21 26.00
N GLY A 300 -26.60 -2.93 25.63
CA GLY A 300 -27.56 -1.91 26.13
C GLY A 300 -27.53 -1.65 27.64
N ASN A 301 -26.56 -2.16 28.40
CA ASN A 301 -26.53 -2.00 29.86
C ASN A 301 -26.07 -0.59 30.23
N THR A 302 -26.60 -0.04 31.33
CA THR A 302 -26.16 1.22 31.92
C THR A 302 -25.46 0.97 33.26
N ILE A 303 -24.20 1.37 33.41
CA ILE A 303 -23.43 1.21 34.65
C ILE A 303 -22.96 2.58 35.14
N GLY A 304 -23.39 2.93 36.35
CA GLY A 304 -23.09 4.21 36.99
C GLY A 304 -24.33 4.87 37.60
N PHE A 305 -24.23 6.16 37.93
CA PHE A 305 -25.27 6.93 38.62
C PHE A 305 -25.61 6.42 40.04
N ALA A 306 -26.48 7.17 40.73
CA ALA A 306 -26.97 6.81 42.07
C ALA A 306 -28.38 6.20 42.08
N THR A 307 -29.07 6.22 40.94
CA THR A 307 -30.47 5.80 40.81
C THR A 307 -30.71 5.10 39.47
N SER A 308 -31.76 4.29 39.41
CA SER A 308 -32.23 3.66 38.16
C SER A 308 -32.71 4.65 37.10
N ALA A 309 -33.03 5.90 37.48
CA ALA A 309 -33.40 6.96 36.56
C ALA A 309 -32.19 7.58 35.81
N GLY A 310 -30.95 7.18 36.14
CA GLY A 310 -29.75 7.76 35.54
C GLY A 310 -29.37 9.13 36.12
N ALA A 311 -29.69 9.37 37.41
CA ALA A 311 -29.35 10.59 38.12
C ALA A 311 -28.37 10.33 39.29
N GLY A 312 -27.58 11.35 39.65
CA GLY A 312 -26.56 11.28 40.69
C GLY A 312 -25.28 10.56 40.23
N THR A 313 -24.41 10.21 41.18
CA THR A 313 -23.07 9.67 40.89
C THR A 313 -22.82 8.37 41.64
N TYR A 314 -22.27 7.39 40.93
CA TYR A 314 -21.75 6.15 41.50
C TYR A 314 -20.40 6.44 42.17
N GLY A 315 -20.41 6.64 43.50
CA GLY A 315 -19.22 6.99 44.27
C GLY A 315 -18.45 5.78 44.80
N LEU A 316 -17.13 5.72 44.51
CA LEU A 316 -16.21 4.73 45.06
C LEU A 316 -14.95 5.40 45.60
N VAL A 317 -14.61 5.10 46.85
CA VAL A 317 -13.42 5.62 47.54
C VAL A 317 -12.49 4.45 47.89
N PHE A 318 -11.25 4.49 47.42
CA PHE A 318 -10.21 3.53 47.80
C PHE A 318 -9.29 4.17 48.84
N SER A 319 -9.29 3.69 50.09
CA SER A 319 -8.59 4.36 51.20
C SER A 319 -7.06 4.26 51.16
N GLY A 320 -6.50 3.18 50.61
CA GLY A 320 -5.06 2.89 50.60
C GLY A 320 -4.34 3.18 49.27
N THR A 321 -3.00 3.21 49.28
CA THR A 321 -2.16 3.63 48.13
C THR A 321 -1.98 2.59 47.01
N THR A 322 -2.66 1.43 47.03
CA THR A 322 -2.32 0.28 46.15
C THR A 322 -3.51 -0.50 45.54
N THR A 323 -3.36 -0.83 44.25
CA THR A 323 -3.99 -1.87 43.38
C THR A 323 -5.52 -2.10 43.38
N GLY A 324 -6.30 -1.38 44.18
CA GLY A 324 -7.76 -1.41 44.09
C GLY A 324 -8.25 -0.90 42.73
N ALA A 325 -9.29 -1.51 42.16
CA ALA A 325 -9.80 -1.13 40.85
C ALA A 325 -11.32 -1.19 40.72
N PHE A 326 -11.89 -0.22 39.99
CA PHE A 326 -13.24 -0.28 39.48
C PHE A 326 -13.22 -0.61 37.99
N ILE A 327 -13.81 -1.76 37.63
CA ILE A 327 -13.96 -2.20 36.24
C ILE A 327 -15.45 -2.47 35.98
N PRO A 328 -16.23 -1.49 35.47
CA PRO A 328 -17.64 -1.67 35.14
C PRO A 328 -17.93 -2.94 34.33
N ILE A 329 -17.19 -3.22 33.25
CA ILE A 329 -17.28 -4.46 32.48
C ILE A 329 -15.90 -5.14 32.40
N HIS A 330 -15.76 -6.31 33.02
CA HIS A 330 -14.51 -7.08 33.09
C HIS A 330 -14.67 -8.45 32.41
N LEU A 331 -13.83 -8.73 31.42
CA LEU A 331 -13.94 -9.92 30.57
C LEU A 331 -12.65 -10.72 30.52
N ALA A 332 -12.75 -12.00 30.84
CA ALA A 332 -11.83 -13.05 30.43
C ALA A 332 -12.70 -14.16 29.81
N VAL A 333 -12.72 -14.21 28.48
CA VAL A 333 -13.56 -15.10 27.67
C VAL A 333 -12.72 -16.05 26.82
N GLY A 334 -13.37 -16.99 26.14
CA GLY A 334 -12.74 -17.91 25.18
C GLY A 334 -12.33 -17.24 23.87
N THR A 335 -11.60 -17.99 23.05
CA THR A 335 -10.96 -17.50 21.81
C THR A 335 -11.64 -17.99 20.54
N ILE A 336 -12.72 -18.78 20.63
CA ILE A 336 -13.34 -19.47 19.50
C ILE A 336 -14.42 -18.60 18.86
N THR A 337 -15.44 -18.23 19.63
CA THR A 337 -16.57 -17.42 19.16
C THR A 337 -16.57 -16.08 19.87
N VAL A 338 -16.66 -15.01 19.10
CA VAL A 338 -16.59 -13.63 19.62
C VAL A 338 -17.66 -13.36 20.68
N SER A 339 -17.25 -12.74 21.79
CA SER A 339 -18.17 -12.15 22.75
C SER A 339 -18.41 -10.69 22.40
N ASN A 340 -19.68 -10.27 22.35
CA ASN A 340 -20.07 -8.96 21.87
C ASN A 340 -20.45 -8.03 23.03
N ILE A 341 -19.81 -6.87 23.07
CA ILE A 341 -20.01 -5.81 24.05
C ILE A 341 -20.48 -4.59 23.27
N THR A 342 -21.79 -4.37 23.20
CA THR A 342 -22.33 -3.32 22.32
C THR A 342 -23.45 -2.49 22.88
N GLY A 343 -23.43 -1.19 22.62
CA GLY A 343 -24.51 -0.28 23.04
C GLY A 343 -24.55 -0.01 24.56
N ASN A 344 -23.52 -0.38 25.31
CA ASN A 344 -23.51 -0.15 26.76
C ASN A 344 -23.16 1.31 27.07
N THR A 345 -23.72 1.85 28.15
CA THR A 345 -23.46 3.21 28.66
C THR A 345 -22.78 3.12 30.02
N ILE A 346 -21.60 3.73 30.17
CA ILE A 346 -20.87 3.80 31.43
C ILE A 346 -20.63 5.28 31.75
N ALA A 347 -21.37 5.85 32.71
CA ALA A 347 -21.40 7.29 32.97
C ALA A 347 -21.82 7.62 34.41
N GLY A 348 -21.64 8.86 34.87
CA GLY A 348 -22.00 9.26 36.24
C GLY A 348 -21.21 8.52 37.31
N ILE A 349 -19.89 8.48 37.21
CA ILE A 349 -18.99 7.73 38.12
C ILE A 349 -18.00 8.70 38.78
N ALA A 350 -17.76 8.53 40.09
CA ALA A 350 -16.68 9.19 40.80
C ALA A 350 -15.82 8.18 41.56
N VAL A 351 -14.54 8.09 41.20
CA VAL A 351 -13.53 7.29 41.89
C VAL A 351 -12.54 8.22 42.59
N SER A 352 -12.28 8.00 43.87
CA SER A 352 -11.32 8.81 44.62
C SER A 352 -10.48 8.03 45.64
N GLY A 353 -9.46 8.65 46.20
CA GLY A 353 -8.64 8.12 47.29
C GLY A 353 -7.24 7.70 46.85
N GLY A 354 -6.61 6.76 47.54
CA GLY A 354 -5.22 6.37 47.30
C GLY A 354 -4.99 5.39 46.15
N ALA A 355 -6.02 4.92 45.43
CA ALA A 355 -5.83 3.96 44.35
C ALA A 355 -4.78 4.45 43.32
N SER A 356 -3.96 3.53 42.85
CA SER A 356 -2.93 3.79 41.83
C SER A 356 -2.49 2.49 41.17
N GLY A 357 -1.85 2.62 40.02
CA GLY A 357 -1.46 1.52 39.15
C GLY A 357 -1.62 1.88 37.67
N THR A 358 -0.84 1.24 36.82
CA THR A 358 -0.85 1.44 35.37
C THR A 358 -1.17 0.12 34.66
N ASP A 359 -1.51 0.19 33.37
CA ASP A 359 -1.79 -0.99 32.53
C ASP A 359 -2.89 -1.92 33.13
N THR A 360 -2.60 -3.20 33.32
CA THR A 360 -3.53 -4.18 33.91
C THR A 360 -3.80 -3.94 35.40
N ALA A 361 -2.97 -3.12 36.07
CA ALA A 361 -3.17 -2.68 37.46
C ALA A 361 -3.85 -1.30 37.56
N ALA A 362 -4.23 -0.67 36.44
CA ALA A 362 -4.97 0.59 36.43
C ALA A 362 -6.20 0.59 37.38
N PRO A 363 -6.44 1.66 38.14
CA PRO A 363 -7.53 1.72 39.10
C PRO A 363 -8.91 1.95 38.46
N PHE A 364 -8.96 2.43 37.21
CA PHE A 364 -10.22 2.54 36.46
C PHE A 364 -10.06 2.07 35.00
N ARG A 365 -10.92 1.14 34.60
CA ARG A 365 -11.06 0.67 33.21
C ARG A 365 -12.54 0.48 32.91
N ALA A 366 -13.15 1.30 32.04
CA ALA A 366 -14.59 1.21 31.84
C ALA A 366 -14.99 -0.16 31.23
N ILE A 367 -14.30 -0.56 30.16
CA ILE A 367 -14.40 -1.91 29.57
C ILE A 367 -13.00 -2.52 29.52
N TYR A 368 -12.81 -3.68 30.14
CA TYR A 368 -11.54 -4.38 30.16
C TYR A 368 -11.67 -5.80 29.60
N VAL A 369 -10.99 -6.04 28.47
CA VAL A 369 -10.81 -7.37 27.89
C VAL A 369 -9.44 -7.90 28.33
N ASN A 370 -9.44 -8.68 29.40
CA ASN A 370 -8.25 -9.32 29.97
C ASN A 370 -7.79 -10.52 29.13
N GLN A 371 -8.73 -11.28 28.56
CA GLN A 371 -8.48 -12.49 27.78
C GLN A 371 -9.64 -12.75 26.80
N GLY A 372 -9.33 -13.38 25.67
CA GLY A 372 -10.32 -13.94 24.76
C GLY A 372 -10.68 -13.04 23.58
N LEU A 373 -11.48 -13.60 22.66
CA LEU A 373 -11.96 -12.93 21.47
C LEU A 373 -13.21 -12.10 21.80
N ALA A 374 -13.07 -10.78 21.76
CA ALA A 374 -14.15 -9.84 22.08
C ALA A 374 -14.28 -8.73 21.04
N ALA A 375 -15.49 -8.21 20.87
CA ALA A 375 -15.78 -7.02 20.07
C ALA A 375 -16.49 -5.97 20.95
N ALA A 376 -15.89 -4.78 21.08
CA ALA A 376 -16.39 -3.69 21.92
C ALA A 376 -16.85 -2.52 21.03
N ASN A 377 -18.08 -2.60 20.51
CA ASN A 377 -18.59 -1.67 19.50
C ASN A 377 -19.74 -0.80 20.03
N ASN A 378 -19.95 0.39 19.49
CA ASN A 378 -21.12 1.24 19.79
C ASN A 378 -21.33 1.56 21.28
N ASN A 379 -20.30 1.50 22.13
CA ASN A 379 -20.44 1.81 23.56
C ASN A 379 -20.25 3.31 23.81
N THR A 380 -20.92 3.82 24.84
CA THR A 380 -20.80 5.20 25.33
C THR A 380 -20.10 5.21 26.68
N ILE A 381 -18.93 5.83 26.75
CA ILE A 381 -18.15 6.00 27.98
C ILE A 381 -18.10 7.48 28.34
N GLY A 382 -18.69 7.84 29.48
CA GLY A 382 -18.85 9.20 29.95
C GLY A 382 -19.86 10.00 29.13
N SER A 383 -19.50 11.21 28.68
CA SER A 383 -20.42 12.14 28.02
C SER A 383 -19.78 12.91 26.87
N GLN A 384 -20.51 13.07 25.76
CA GLN A 384 -20.09 13.90 24.64
C GLN A 384 -20.39 15.39 24.84
N SER A 385 -21.18 15.77 25.83
CA SER A 385 -21.67 17.15 26.02
C SER A 385 -21.35 17.76 27.38
N ALA A 386 -20.68 17.01 28.26
CA ALA A 386 -20.30 17.48 29.60
C ALA A 386 -18.91 16.97 29.98
N THR A 387 -18.17 17.78 30.74
CA THR A 387 -16.95 17.34 31.44
C THR A 387 -17.31 16.61 32.74
N GLY A 388 -16.41 15.78 33.26
CA GLY A 388 -16.58 15.17 34.58
C GLY A 388 -17.77 14.20 34.74
N SER A 389 -18.31 13.66 33.64
CA SER A 389 -19.24 12.51 33.72
C SER A 389 -18.59 11.29 34.38
N ILE A 390 -17.27 11.15 34.22
CA ILE A 390 -16.44 10.24 34.99
C ILE A 390 -15.32 11.06 35.61
N THR A 391 -15.21 11.03 36.95
CA THR A 391 -14.13 11.70 37.67
C THR A 391 -13.24 10.69 38.38
N TYR A 392 -11.92 10.84 38.26
CA TYR A 392 -10.92 10.08 39.00
C TYR A 392 -9.99 11.03 39.76
N THR A 393 -9.92 10.90 41.08
CA THR A 393 -9.08 11.76 41.93
C THR A 393 -8.20 10.92 42.86
N SER A 394 -6.92 10.76 42.50
CA SER A 394 -5.97 10.02 43.32
C SER A 394 -5.26 10.91 44.33
N SER A 395 -4.90 10.36 45.49
CA SER A 395 -3.98 10.96 46.46
C SER A 395 -2.66 10.18 46.56
N SER A 396 -2.39 9.27 45.62
CA SER A 396 -1.19 8.43 45.59
C SER A 396 0.02 9.16 45.03
N ALA A 397 1.20 8.89 45.60
CA ALA A 397 2.48 9.30 45.01
C ALA A 397 2.84 8.50 43.75
N ASN A 398 2.15 7.36 43.50
CA ASN A 398 2.35 6.52 42.32
C ASN A 398 1.44 6.95 41.15
N ALA A 399 1.85 6.63 39.93
CA ALA A 399 1.06 6.88 38.73
C ALA A 399 -0.24 6.06 38.69
N SER A 400 -1.29 6.61 38.09
CA SER A 400 -2.58 5.99 37.89
C SER A 400 -3.01 6.12 36.44
N ASP A 401 -3.45 5.02 35.82
CA ASP A 401 -4.10 5.03 34.51
C ASP A 401 -5.63 5.03 34.66
N VAL A 402 -6.30 5.86 33.86
CA VAL A 402 -7.76 5.92 33.71
C VAL A 402 -8.06 5.58 32.26
N ILE A 403 -8.71 4.44 32.02
CA ILE A 403 -8.86 3.92 30.65
C ILE A 403 -10.34 3.79 30.29
N GLY A 404 -10.72 4.29 29.12
CA GLY A 404 -12.04 4.08 28.54
C GLY A 404 -12.23 2.59 28.19
N ILE A 405 -11.62 2.13 27.09
CA ILE A 405 -11.66 0.72 26.69
C ILE A 405 -10.24 0.18 26.56
N PHE A 406 -9.98 -0.96 27.22
CA PHE A 406 -8.68 -1.61 27.21
C PHE A 406 -8.78 -3.07 26.78
N ASN A 407 -8.00 -3.45 25.77
CA ASN A 407 -7.76 -4.84 25.43
C ASN A 407 -6.31 -5.27 25.74
N PHE A 408 -6.17 -6.27 26.60
CA PHE A 408 -4.92 -6.95 26.95
C PHE A 408 -4.92 -8.42 26.52
N SER A 409 -5.97 -8.87 25.84
CA SER A 409 -6.09 -10.27 25.40
C SER A 409 -5.01 -10.65 24.38
N THR A 410 -4.86 -11.95 24.18
CA THR A 410 -4.03 -12.52 23.10
C THR A 410 -4.87 -12.86 21.86
N SER A 411 -5.90 -12.07 21.57
CA SER A 411 -6.82 -12.30 20.45
C SER A 411 -7.02 -11.04 19.59
N ASN A 412 -7.53 -11.25 18.36
CA ASN A 412 -7.94 -10.17 17.48
C ASN A 412 -9.01 -9.29 18.15
N TRP A 413 -9.04 -8.01 17.79
CA TRP A 413 -9.93 -7.06 18.44
C TRP A 413 -10.64 -6.13 17.46
N THR A 414 -11.92 -5.91 17.71
CA THR A 414 -12.73 -4.90 17.02
C THR A 414 -13.30 -3.94 18.04
N THR A 415 -13.14 -2.63 17.80
CA THR A 415 -13.72 -1.56 18.62
C THR A 415 -14.13 -0.40 17.74
N ASN A 416 -15.34 -0.48 17.19
CA ASN A 416 -15.86 0.48 16.23
C ASN A 416 -17.01 1.29 16.81
N ASN A 417 -17.18 2.52 16.33
CA ASN A 417 -18.34 3.39 16.63
C ASN A 417 -18.53 3.70 18.13
N ASN A 418 -17.49 3.62 18.97
CA ASN A 418 -17.61 4.00 20.37
C ASN A 418 -17.54 5.52 20.53
N THR A 419 -18.24 6.05 21.54
CA THR A 419 -18.12 7.44 21.97
C THR A 419 -17.52 7.48 23.36
N ILE A 420 -16.41 8.20 23.54
CA ILE A 420 -15.70 8.31 24.81
C ILE A 420 -15.46 9.78 25.08
N GLY A 421 -15.99 10.31 26.18
CA GLY A 421 -15.90 11.73 26.52
C GLY A 421 -16.21 11.99 28.00
N GLY A 422 -16.17 13.24 28.42
CA GLY A 422 -16.48 13.65 29.79
C GLY A 422 -15.66 13.00 30.91
N ILE A 423 -14.36 12.74 30.68
CA ILE A 423 -13.48 12.12 31.68
C ILE A 423 -12.56 13.19 32.29
N THR A 424 -12.50 13.26 33.61
CA THR A 424 -11.57 14.15 34.33
C THR A 424 -10.76 13.35 35.32
N ALA A 425 -9.44 13.32 35.14
CA ALA A 425 -8.51 12.72 36.09
C ALA A 425 -7.69 13.79 36.81
N SER A 426 -7.39 13.56 38.08
CA SER A 426 -6.57 14.45 38.89
C SER A 426 -5.76 13.65 39.91
N ASN A 427 -4.67 14.24 40.38
CA ASN A 427 -3.92 13.71 41.51
C ASN A 427 -3.54 14.87 42.43
N SER A 428 -3.82 14.74 43.73
CA SER A 428 -3.50 15.76 44.75
C SER A 428 -2.11 15.57 45.38
N SER A 429 -1.35 14.58 44.93
CA SER A 429 0.01 14.21 45.34
C SER A 429 0.97 14.28 44.13
N THR A 430 2.11 13.58 44.17
CA THR A 430 3.14 13.61 43.12
C THR A 430 2.92 12.61 41.98
N GLY A 431 1.94 11.71 42.10
CA GLY A 431 1.65 10.70 41.08
C GLY A 431 1.02 11.28 39.81
N ALA A 432 1.37 10.71 38.66
CA ALA A 432 0.70 11.03 37.39
C ALA A 432 -0.74 10.49 37.37
N ALA A 433 -1.64 11.23 36.72
CA ALA A 433 -3.00 10.77 36.44
C ALA A 433 -3.18 10.70 34.91
N ASN A 434 -2.93 9.52 34.36
CA ASN A 434 -2.91 9.29 32.92
C ASN A 434 -4.30 8.93 32.42
N ILE A 435 -4.64 9.36 31.21
CA ILE A 435 -5.90 9.00 30.58
C ILE A 435 -5.65 8.40 29.19
N TYR A 436 -6.35 7.30 28.89
CA TYR A 436 -6.40 6.70 27.57
C TYR A 436 -7.86 6.52 27.15
N GLY A 437 -8.24 7.01 25.97
CA GLY A 437 -9.56 6.72 25.41
C GLY A 437 -9.68 5.24 25.04
N LEU A 438 -8.87 4.81 24.07
CA LEU A 438 -8.72 3.41 23.67
C LEU A 438 -7.27 2.96 23.85
N ARG A 439 -7.08 1.76 24.38
CA ARG A 439 -5.76 1.15 24.55
C ARG A 439 -5.79 -0.30 24.14
N THR A 440 -4.77 -0.73 23.42
CA THR A 440 -4.51 -2.16 23.18
C THR A 440 -3.08 -2.52 23.58
N ASN A 441 -2.90 -3.71 24.12
CA ASN A 441 -1.59 -4.32 24.35
C ASN A 441 -1.71 -5.84 24.12
N THR A 442 -1.72 -6.24 22.85
CA THR A 442 -1.83 -7.65 22.42
C THR A 442 -0.57 -8.09 21.66
N GLY A 443 -0.51 -9.31 21.13
CA GLY A 443 0.64 -9.78 20.32
C GLY A 443 0.77 -9.08 18.97
N PHE A 444 2.00 -8.91 18.46
CA PHE A 444 2.31 -8.21 17.21
C PHE A 444 1.69 -8.85 15.94
N ALA A 445 1.41 -10.16 15.97
CA ALA A 445 0.78 -10.89 14.87
C ALA A 445 -0.75 -10.80 14.86
N LEU A 446 -1.36 -10.18 15.88
CA LEU A 446 -2.80 -10.02 15.99
C LEU A 446 -3.26 -8.75 15.27
N THR A 447 -4.55 -8.70 14.96
CA THR A 447 -5.18 -7.57 14.29
C THR A 447 -6.05 -6.75 15.22
N TRP A 448 -6.05 -5.43 15.01
CA TRP A 448 -6.93 -4.49 15.65
C TRP A 448 -7.67 -3.64 14.61
N THR A 449 -8.98 -3.84 14.50
CA THR A 449 -9.86 -2.97 13.70
C THR A 449 -10.48 -1.90 14.59
N CYS A 450 -10.19 -0.63 14.27
CA CYS A 450 -10.59 0.54 15.05
C CYS A 450 -11.17 1.60 14.11
N MET A 451 -12.48 1.59 13.92
CA MET A 451 -13.15 2.44 12.94
C MET A 451 -14.21 3.35 13.56
N ASN A 452 -14.30 4.59 13.09
CA ASN A 452 -15.38 5.53 13.38
C ASN A 452 -15.61 5.80 14.88
N ASN A 453 -14.58 5.67 15.72
CA ASN A 453 -14.70 6.04 17.13
C ASN A 453 -14.61 7.55 17.29
N THR A 454 -15.38 8.10 18.22
CA THR A 454 -15.26 9.50 18.65
C THR A 454 -14.65 9.54 20.05
N ILE A 455 -13.39 9.95 20.14
CA ILE A 455 -12.66 10.09 21.39
C ILE A 455 -12.52 11.58 21.72
N GLY A 456 -13.21 12.01 22.76
CA GLY A 456 -13.46 13.41 23.09
C GLY A 456 -14.85 13.88 22.65
N GLY A 457 -15.59 14.45 23.59
CA GLY A 457 -16.90 15.08 23.42
C GLY A 457 -16.82 16.47 22.80
N SER A 458 -17.97 16.99 22.33
CA SER A 458 -18.19 18.31 21.68
C SER A 458 -17.70 19.52 22.48
N VAL A 459 -17.60 19.38 23.80
CA VAL A 459 -17.13 20.45 24.69
C VAL A 459 -15.61 20.47 24.84
N ALA A 460 -15.04 21.65 25.09
CA ALA A 460 -13.63 21.81 25.41
C ALA A 460 -13.25 21.01 26.66
N ASN A 461 -12.00 20.53 26.72
CA ASN A 461 -11.47 19.70 27.80
C ASN A 461 -12.33 18.47 28.13
N SER A 462 -13.01 17.92 27.12
CA SER A 462 -13.90 16.77 27.32
C SER A 462 -13.17 15.60 27.97
N ILE A 463 -11.90 15.38 27.66
CA ILE A 463 -11.05 14.43 28.36
C ILE A 463 -9.84 15.22 28.87
N GLN A 464 -9.70 15.31 30.19
CA GLN A 464 -8.65 16.13 30.79
C GLN A 464 -7.98 15.49 32.00
N SER A 465 -6.66 15.65 32.09
CA SER A 465 -5.92 15.42 33.33
C SER A 465 -5.44 16.75 33.90
N THR A 466 -5.86 17.06 35.12
CA THR A 466 -5.42 18.25 35.85
C THR A 466 -4.18 17.99 36.72
N SER A 467 -3.59 16.79 36.66
CA SER A 467 -2.33 16.51 37.35
C SER A 467 -1.19 17.27 36.69
N THR A 468 -0.38 17.95 37.51
CA THR A 468 0.82 18.68 37.07
C THR A 468 2.08 17.81 37.10
N ALA A 469 1.96 16.51 37.42
CA ALA A 469 3.10 15.62 37.53
C ALA A 469 3.84 15.47 36.18
N PRO A 470 5.18 15.35 36.17
CA PRO A 470 5.97 15.21 34.94
C PRO A 470 5.60 13.99 34.07
N GLY A 471 5.05 12.92 34.66
CA GLY A 471 4.63 11.71 33.95
C GLY A 471 3.19 11.73 33.41
N THR A 472 2.45 12.84 33.57
CA THR A 472 1.04 12.93 33.17
C THR A 472 0.88 12.87 31.65
N ILE A 473 -0.01 11.99 31.19
CA ILE A 473 -0.37 11.88 29.77
C ILE A 473 -1.88 11.83 29.55
N VAL A 474 -2.33 12.35 28.41
CA VAL A 474 -3.72 12.21 27.93
C VAL A 474 -3.72 11.82 26.47
N TRP A 475 -4.03 10.55 26.18
CA TRP A 475 -4.00 10.01 24.83
C TRP A 475 -5.38 9.56 24.35
N GLY A 476 -5.67 9.81 23.08
CA GLY A 476 -6.90 9.34 22.45
C GLY A 476 -6.88 7.84 22.21
N ILE A 477 -6.01 7.39 21.31
CA ILE A 477 -5.88 5.99 20.89
C ILE A 477 -4.43 5.54 21.05
N LEU A 478 -4.18 4.47 21.82
CA LEU A 478 -2.88 3.83 21.97
C LEU A 478 -2.87 2.44 21.32
N ASN A 479 -2.02 2.28 20.29
CA ASN A 479 -1.66 0.98 19.73
C ASN A 479 -0.25 0.56 20.14
N SER A 480 -0.16 -0.37 21.10
CA SER A 480 1.15 -0.83 21.56
C SER A 480 1.83 -1.82 20.63
N ASN A 481 1.08 -2.71 19.97
CA ASN A 481 1.65 -3.90 19.32
C ASN A 481 0.92 -4.36 18.06
N PRO A 482 -0.40 -4.66 18.04
CA PRO A 482 -1.03 -5.37 16.93
C PRO A 482 -1.02 -4.60 15.61
N ILE A 483 -1.19 -5.32 14.50
CA ILE A 483 -1.43 -4.76 13.17
C ILE A 483 -2.79 -4.05 13.22
N GLY A 484 -2.78 -2.74 13.03
CA GLY A 484 -3.95 -1.90 13.24
C GLY A 484 -4.48 -1.29 11.94
N THR A 485 -5.81 -1.28 11.82
CA THR A 485 -6.56 -0.49 10.83
C THR A 485 -7.35 0.57 11.57
N PHE A 486 -6.92 1.82 11.44
CA PHE A 486 -7.52 2.98 12.10
C PHE A 486 -8.14 3.90 11.05
N THR A 487 -9.46 3.78 10.86
CA THR A 487 -10.17 4.49 9.79
C THR A 487 -11.31 5.34 10.32
N GLY A 488 -11.43 6.59 9.87
CA GLY A 488 -12.61 7.41 10.19
C GLY A 488 -12.73 7.84 11.65
N ASN A 489 -11.68 7.68 12.48
CA ASN A 489 -11.77 8.05 13.89
C ASN A 489 -11.66 9.57 14.06
N THR A 490 -12.43 10.10 15.01
CA THR A 490 -12.34 11.49 15.45
C THR A 490 -11.72 11.54 16.84
N VAL A 491 -10.59 12.24 17.01
CA VAL A 491 -9.94 12.44 18.31
C VAL A 491 -9.84 13.92 18.62
N ARG A 492 -10.43 14.39 19.72
CA ARG A 492 -10.53 15.83 19.98
C ARG A 492 -10.66 16.25 21.43
N ASN A 493 -10.45 17.54 21.69
CA ASN A 493 -10.71 18.19 22.99
C ASN A 493 -10.03 17.47 24.16
N LEU A 494 -8.76 17.09 23.97
CA LEU A 494 -7.91 16.43 24.96
C LEU A 494 -6.97 17.46 25.62
N THR A 495 -6.88 17.44 26.95
CA THR A 495 -6.09 18.42 27.69
C THR A 495 -5.27 17.81 28.82
N ALA A 496 -3.99 18.18 28.93
CA ALA A 496 -3.15 17.85 30.08
C ALA A 496 -2.57 19.11 30.76
N ALA A 497 -2.45 19.09 32.10
CA ALA A 497 -1.82 20.16 32.88
C ALA A 497 -0.34 19.90 33.25
N GLY A 498 0.12 18.65 33.12
CA GLY A 498 1.49 18.20 33.40
C GLY A 498 2.12 17.55 32.17
N GLY A 499 3.11 16.68 32.38
CA GLY A 499 3.73 15.89 31.30
C GLY A 499 4.95 16.56 30.65
N THR A 500 6.13 15.96 30.84
CA THR A 500 7.40 16.36 30.20
C THR A 500 8.05 15.24 29.39
N GLY A 501 7.34 14.11 29.23
CA GLY A 501 7.84 12.98 28.47
C GLY A 501 7.94 13.27 26.97
N THR A 502 8.79 12.50 26.29
CA THR A 502 9.02 12.58 24.85
C THR A 502 8.67 11.26 24.19
N ALA A 503 8.52 11.28 22.86
CA ALA A 503 8.18 10.10 22.07
C ALA A 503 7.05 9.30 22.75
N THR A 504 7.26 8.02 23.09
CA THR A 504 6.26 7.12 23.68
C THR A 504 5.79 7.52 25.08
N THR A 505 6.12 8.72 25.56
CA THR A 505 5.65 9.29 26.83
C THR A 505 5.18 10.75 26.68
N ALA A 506 4.95 11.22 25.45
CA ALA A 506 4.49 12.58 25.16
C ALA A 506 3.21 12.96 25.92
N SER A 507 3.11 14.22 26.36
CA SER A 507 2.05 14.66 27.28
C SER A 507 0.63 14.53 26.71
N VAL A 508 0.43 14.84 25.43
CA VAL A 508 -0.88 14.73 24.77
C VAL A 508 -0.69 14.19 23.37
N VAL A 509 -1.40 13.12 23.03
CA VAL A 509 -1.31 12.47 21.72
C VAL A 509 -2.71 12.09 21.23
N GLY A 510 -3.07 12.47 20.02
CA GLY A 510 -4.34 12.04 19.41
C GLY A 510 -4.31 10.53 19.16
N MET A 511 -3.34 10.09 18.37
CA MET A 511 -3.11 8.68 18.05
C MET A 511 -1.63 8.32 18.27
N MET A 512 -1.39 7.43 19.23
CA MET A 512 -0.08 6.93 19.63
C MET A 512 0.12 5.51 19.09
N MET A 513 0.83 5.38 17.98
CA MET A 513 1.21 4.08 17.42
C MET A 513 2.64 3.76 17.84
N SER A 514 2.81 2.88 18.84
CA SER A 514 4.11 2.40 19.30
C SER A 514 4.38 0.95 18.88
N SER A 515 3.60 0.41 17.96
CA SER A 515 3.73 -0.96 17.47
C SER A 515 5.00 -1.16 16.65
N GLY A 516 5.73 -2.23 16.89
CA GLY A 516 6.76 -2.74 15.97
C GLY A 516 6.19 -3.52 14.78
N SER A 517 4.86 -3.56 14.60
CA SER A 517 4.22 -4.36 13.55
C SER A 517 4.30 -3.71 12.16
N ALA A 518 4.26 -4.56 11.14
CA ALA A 518 4.12 -4.17 9.74
C ALA A 518 2.64 -3.95 9.37
N ASN A 519 2.39 -3.35 8.20
CA ASN A 519 1.05 -3.20 7.61
C ASN A 519 0.05 -2.39 8.46
N GLN A 520 0.52 -1.42 9.26
CA GLN A 520 -0.35 -0.46 9.93
C GLN A 520 -1.01 0.47 8.91
N THR A 521 -2.31 0.70 9.03
CA THR A 521 -3.06 1.66 8.20
C THR A 521 -3.77 2.69 9.07
N LEU A 522 -3.40 3.96 8.93
CA LEU A 522 -4.09 5.10 9.55
C LEU A 522 -4.65 5.98 8.44
N THR A 523 -5.96 5.90 8.18
CA THR A 523 -6.59 6.57 7.05
C THR A 523 -7.85 7.35 7.46
N GLN A 524 -8.11 8.52 6.86
CA GLN A 524 -9.36 9.27 7.08
C GLN A 524 -9.66 9.63 8.55
N ASN A 525 -8.64 9.79 9.41
CA ASN A 525 -8.85 10.21 10.79
C ASN A 525 -8.83 11.74 10.91
N THR A 526 -9.67 12.28 11.80
CA THR A 526 -9.73 13.73 12.10
C THR A 526 -9.29 13.98 13.53
N ILE A 527 -8.21 14.75 13.72
CA ILE A 527 -7.58 14.97 15.02
C ILE A 527 -7.44 16.46 15.30
N PHE A 528 -8.05 16.96 16.37
CA PHE A 528 -8.02 18.41 16.65
C PHE A 528 -8.25 18.83 18.09
N ASN A 529 -7.95 20.10 18.42
CA ASN A 529 -8.14 20.66 19.76
C ASN A 529 -7.45 19.84 20.86
N LEU A 530 -6.17 19.52 20.64
CA LEU A 530 -5.33 18.87 21.65
C LEU A 530 -4.45 19.92 22.31
N SER A 531 -4.38 19.94 23.64
CA SER A 531 -3.69 21.02 24.33
C SER A 531 -2.94 20.58 25.58
N ASN A 532 -1.81 21.23 25.84
CA ASN A 532 -1.15 21.20 27.14
C ASN A 532 -1.12 22.62 27.74
N THR A 533 -1.66 22.77 28.95
CA THR A 533 -1.82 24.07 29.61
C THR A 533 -0.64 24.46 30.50
N ASN A 534 0.40 23.62 30.59
CA ASN A 534 1.58 23.95 31.39
C ASN A 534 2.40 25.06 30.73
N THR A 535 2.63 26.16 31.45
CA THR A 535 3.30 27.35 30.92
C THR A 535 4.82 27.32 31.01
N THR A 536 5.42 26.38 31.75
CA THR A 536 6.87 26.34 32.01
C THR A 536 7.53 25.01 31.66
N ALA A 537 6.79 23.90 31.74
CA ALA A 537 7.31 22.56 31.49
C ALA A 537 7.57 22.32 29.99
N ALA A 538 8.51 21.41 29.68
CA ALA A 538 8.78 20.96 28.32
C ALA A 538 7.72 19.98 27.83
N THR A 539 6.59 20.51 27.35
CA THR A 539 5.45 19.69 26.95
C THR A 539 5.53 19.31 25.48
N ILE A 540 4.92 18.17 25.14
CA ILE A 540 4.85 17.64 23.78
C ILE A 540 3.41 17.28 23.46
N VAL A 541 2.87 17.92 22.42
CA VAL A 541 1.51 17.73 21.91
C VAL A 541 1.58 17.28 20.47
N THR A 542 1.04 16.10 20.18
CA THR A 542 1.17 15.47 18.86
C THR A 542 -0.19 14.99 18.35
N GLY A 543 -0.50 15.25 17.08
CA GLY A 543 -1.67 14.68 16.42
C GLY A 543 -1.52 13.17 16.27
N ILE A 544 -0.62 12.74 15.38
CA ILE A 544 -0.24 11.35 15.17
C ILE A 544 1.22 11.16 15.55
N GLN A 545 1.48 10.27 16.50
CA GLN A 545 2.82 9.79 16.76
C GLN A 545 2.97 8.36 16.27
N PHE A 546 3.92 8.15 15.35
CA PHE A 546 4.00 6.91 14.61
C PHE A 546 5.35 6.20 14.76
N THR A 547 5.29 4.91 15.07
CA THR A 547 6.37 3.93 14.94
C THR A 547 5.76 2.66 14.34
N GLY A 548 6.46 2.03 13.41
CA GLY A 548 6.06 0.79 12.74
C GLY A 548 7.27 0.01 12.23
N SER A 549 7.04 -1.19 11.68
CA SER A 549 8.07 -1.91 10.92
C SER A 549 7.98 -1.55 9.43
N THR A 550 7.59 -2.45 8.53
CA THR A 550 7.54 -2.22 7.08
C THR A 550 6.10 -2.12 6.55
N ALA A 551 5.96 -1.57 5.33
CA ALA A 551 4.69 -1.52 4.58
C ALA A 551 3.53 -0.82 5.31
N ASN A 552 3.83 0.17 6.16
CA ASN A 552 2.82 0.97 6.84
C ASN A 552 2.34 2.13 5.95
N VAL A 553 1.09 2.55 6.14
CA VAL A 553 0.48 3.68 5.43
C VAL A 553 -0.22 4.61 6.43
N VAL A 554 0.09 5.90 6.33
CA VAL A 554 -0.60 6.98 7.05
C VAL A 554 -1.09 7.96 6.00
N GLU A 555 -2.39 7.99 5.74
CA GLU A 555 -2.94 8.76 4.62
C GLU A 555 -4.25 9.47 4.92
N ARG A 556 -4.58 10.53 4.19
CA ARG A 556 -5.92 11.16 4.25
C ARG A 556 -6.35 11.57 5.66
N ASN A 557 -5.41 11.87 6.55
CA ASN A 557 -5.74 12.34 7.89
C ASN A 557 -5.79 13.87 7.91
N LEU A 558 -6.78 14.42 8.61
CA LEU A 558 -6.92 15.85 8.87
C LEU A 558 -6.49 16.17 10.30
N ILE A 559 -5.47 17.01 10.47
CA ILE A 559 -4.90 17.33 11.79
C ILE A 559 -4.82 18.85 11.96
N TYR A 560 -5.45 19.39 13.01
CA TYR A 560 -5.44 20.84 13.27
C TYR A 560 -5.62 21.20 14.76
N GLY A 561 -5.50 22.48 15.12
CA GLY A 561 -5.85 22.96 16.46
C GLY A 561 -5.02 22.33 17.61
N LEU A 562 -3.72 22.12 17.41
CA LEU A 562 -2.81 21.60 18.44
C LEU A 562 -2.10 22.76 19.14
N THR A 563 -2.12 22.81 20.48
CA THR A 563 -1.54 23.93 21.23
C THR A 563 -0.72 23.49 22.44
N SER A 564 0.26 24.30 22.79
CA SER A 564 0.98 24.20 24.05
C SER A 564 1.20 25.61 24.62
N ALA A 565 0.96 25.76 25.93
CA ALA A 565 1.09 27.05 26.62
C ALA A 565 2.54 27.39 27.01
N THR A 566 3.48 26.45 26.86
CA THR A 566 4.87 26.62 27.28
C THR A 566 5.69 27.50 26.32
N ASN A 567 6.77 28.07 26.84
CA ASN A 567 7.83 28.70 26.06
C ASN A 567 9.16 27.92 26.13
N SER A 568 9.14 26.68 26.62
CA SER A 568 10.34 25.86 26.76
C SER A 568 11.05 25.61 25.44
N ALA A 569 12.39 25.65 25.48
CA ALA A 569 13.27 25.40 24.34
C ALA A 569 13.25 23.93 23.86
N THR A 570 12.71 23.01 24.66
CA THR A 570 12.63 21.58 24.31
C THR A 570 11.20 21.09 24.08
N ALA A 571 10.23 22.01 24.01
CA ALA A 571 8.84 21.68 23.72
C ALA A 571 8.64 21.37 22.23
N GLU A 572 7.60 20.57 21.94
CA GLU A 572 7.20 20.21 20.58
C GLU A 572 5.68 20.30 20.41
N VAL A 573 5.25 20.84 19.28
CA VAL A 573 3.90 20.63 18.75
C VAL A 573 4.02 20.01 17.37
N ASN A 574 3.45 18.83 17.18
CA ASN A 574 3.62 18.06 15.95
C ASN A 574 2.28 17.68 15.32
N GLY A 575 2.10 17.92 14.03
CA GLY A 575 0.99 17.31 13.27
C GLY A 575 1.18 15.80 13.21
N ILE A 576 2.24 15.39 12.52
CA ILE A 576 2.74 14.00 12.50
C ILE A 576 4.17 13.96 13.02
N ARG A 577 4.44 13.11 14.02
CA ARG A 577 5.77 12.84 14.55
C ARG A 577 6.20 11.41 14.26
N VAL A 578 7.22 11.25 13.43
CA VAL A 578 7.74 9.94 13.02
C VAL A 578 8.89 9.51 13.91
N ASN A 579 8.77 8.31 14.48
CA ASN A 579 9.71 7.78 15.47
C ASN A 579 10.33 6.43 15.05
N GLY A 580 9.99 5.90 13.87
CA GLY A 580 10.67 4.76 13.24
C GLY A 580 9.86 4.06 12.15
N GLY A 581 10.49 3.10 11.48
CA GLY A 581 9.86 2.23 10.47
C GLY A 581 10.09 2.63 9.01
N THR A 582 9.48 1.86 8.11
CA THR A 582 9.35 2.13 6.68
C THR A 582 7.88 2.36 6.36
N THR A 583 7.52 3.63 6.20
CA THR A 583 6.12 4.08 6.13
C THR A 583 5.92 5.04 4.97
N VAL A 584 4.77 4.93 4.31
CA VAL A 584 4.30 5.91 3.32
C VAL A 584 3.31 6.85 4.01
N TYR A 585 3.65 8.14 4.06
CA TYR A 585 2.79 9.21 4.51
C TYR A 585 2.29 9.96 3.29
N ARG A 586 0.99 9.89 2.98
CA ARG A 586 0.46 10.51 1.76
C ARG A 586 -0.90 11.15 1.89
N ASN A 587 -1.18 12.17 1.10
CA ASN A 587 -2.48 12.86 1.13
C ASN A 587 -2.91 13.28 2.54
N ASN A 588 -2.01 13.63 3.47
CA ASN A 588 -2.43 14.14 4.77
C ASN A 588 -2.58 15.67 4.69
N MET A 589 -3.62 16.21 5.34
CA MET A 589 -3.84 17.64 5.48
C MET A 589 -3.57 18.07 6.92
N ILE A 590 -2.59 18.94 7.12
CA ILE A 590 -2.10 19.34 8.44
C ILE A 590 -2.10 20.87 8.55
N ALA A 591 -2.89 21.43 9.46
CA ALA A 591 -3.03 22.86 9.69
C ALA A 591 -2.85 23.21 11.18
N ILE A 592 -1.63 23.57 11.59
CA ILE A 592 -1.29 23.79 13.01
C ILE A 592 -0.64 25.15 13.27
N GLY A 593 -0.36 25.47 14.53
CA GLY A 593 0.34 26.70 14.94
C GLY A 593 -0.58 27.85 15.37
N ALA A 594 -1.81 27.90 14.86
CA ALA A 594 -2.84 28.81 15.35
C ALA A 594 -3.12 28.58 16.85
N GLY A 595 -3.32 29.65 17.62
CA GLY A 595 -3.55 29.58 19.07
C GLY A 595 -2.30 29.41 19.95
N ILE A 596 -1.11 29.26 19.37
CA ILE A 596 0.16 29.18 20.11
C ILE A 596 0.77 30.58 20.23
N ALA A 597 0.66 31.19 21.42
CA ALA A 597 1.05 32.58 21.70
C ALA A 597 2.58 32.82 21.79
N SER A 598 3.37 31.78 22.13
CA SER A 598 4.83 31.87 22.22
C SER A 598 5.50 31.01 21.14
N ALA A 599 6.57 31.48 20.53
CA ALA A 599 7.45 30.64 19.72
C ALA A 599 8.19 29.66 20.66
N LEU A 600 7.74 28.40 20.66
CA LEU A 600 8.26 27.30 21.48
C LEU A 600 9.36 26.52 20.73
N GLY A 601 10.22 25.82 21.47
CA GLY A 601 11.37 25.11 20.92
C GLY A 601 12.64 25.97 20.86
N ALA A 602 13.73 25.39 20.35
CA ALA A 602 15.01 26.06 20.18
C ALA A 602 15.19 26.62 18.76
N ALA A 603 16.28 27.37 18.56
CA ALA A 603 16.73 27.75 17.22
C ALA A 603 17.05 26.50 16.37
N ALA A 604 16.97 26.65 15.05
CA ALA A 604 17.21 25.55 14.12
C ALA A 604 18.64 25.00 14.23
N THR A 605 18.74 23.66 14.27
CA THR A 605 19.98 22.90 14.20
C THR A 605 19.75 21.67 13.35
N ASN A 606 20.77 21.14 12.67
CA ASN A 606 20.62 19.99 11.76
C ASN A 606 19.85 18.81 12.39
N SER A 607 20.14 18.47 13.65
CA SER A 607 19.52 17.34 14.37
C SER A 607 18.33 17.71 15.26
N GLY A 608 17.92 18.98 15.30
CA GLY A 608 16.86 19.45 16.22
C GLY A 608 15.46 18.99 15.82
N THR A 609 14.69 18.48 16.80
CA THR A 609 13.28 18.05 16.64
C THR A 609 12.27 19.00 17.29
N THR A 610 12.76 19.98 18.05
CA THR A 610 11.95 20.91 18.86
C THR A 610 11.21 21.93 17.99
N GLY A 611 10.14 22.53 18.52
CA GLY A 611 9.39 23.56 17.81
C GLY A 611 8.00 23.13 17.37
N ILE A 612 7.41 23.91 16.46
CA ILE A 612 6.13 23.60 15.83
C ILE A 612 6.44 22.94 14.48
N ASN A 613 6.02 21.69 14.30
CA ASN A 613 6.35 20.88 13.13
C ASN A 613 5.06 20.34 12.49
N GLY A 614 4.80 20.65 11.23
CA GLY A 614 3.73 19.99 10.47
C GLY A 614 4.00 18.50 10.39
N ILE A 615 5.14 18.16 9.80
CA ILE A 615 5.71 16.81 9.79
C ILE A 615 7.11 16.85 10.43
N ASN A 616 7.29 16.10 11.52
CA ASN A 616 8.56 15.92 12.22
C ASN A 616 9.10 14.51 11.93
N ALA A 617 9.97 14.40 10.92
CA ALA A 617 10.53 13.16 10.44
C ALA A 617 11.87 12.84 11.14
N PHE A 618 11.77 12.48 12.43
CA PHE A 618 12.91 12.28 13.31
C PHE A 618 13.69 10.96 13.06
N LEU A 619 12.98 9.86 12.76
CA LEU A 619 13.55 8.50 12.56
C LEU A 619 12.86 7.77 11.40
N GLY A 620 13.43 6.64 10.96
CA GLY A 620 12.84 5.75 9.94
C GLY A 620 13.36 5.96 8.50
N THR A 621 12.83 5.16 7.57
CA THR A 621 13.03 5.25 6.11
C THR A 621 11.68 5.52 5.46
N ASN A 622 11.33 6.80 5.34
CA ASN A 622 9.96 7.21 5.08
C ASN A 622 9.80 7.77 3.67
N ARG A 623 8.59 7.63 3.13
CA ARG A 623 8.17 8.28 1.89
C ARG A 623 7.04 9.26 2.21
N PHE A 624 7.18 10.52 1.82
CA PHE A 624 6.19 11.58 1.98
C PHE A 624 5.74 12.02 0.60
N PHE A 625 4.49 11.71 0.24
CA PHE A 625 3.95 12.00 -1.09
C PHE A 625 2.65 12.79 -0.98
N HIS A 626 2.47 13.84 -1.76
CA HIS A 626 1.15 14.50 -1.83
C HIS A 626 0.60 14.93 -0.46
N ASN A 627 1.43 15.36 0.50
CA ASN A 627 0.90 15.93 1.74
C ASN A 627 0.70 17.45 1.59
N SER A 628 -0.35 18.00 2.18
CA SER A 628 -0.61 19.44 2.23
C SER A 628 -0.45 19.94 3.67
N VAL A 629 0.55 20.78 3.90
CA VAL A 629 0.89 21.30 5.23
C VAL A 629 0.77 22.82 5.25
N TYR A 630 0.12 23.32 6.30
CA TYR A 630 -0.01 24.73 6.64
C TYR A 630 0.39 24.96 8.11
N ILE A 631 1.35 25.86 8.34
CA ILE A 631 1.71 26.33 9.69
C ILE A 631 1.34 27.80 9.81
N GLY A 632 0.37 28.11 10.67
CA GLY A 632 -0.10 29.47 10.90
C GLY A 632 0.25 30.02 12.28
N GLY A 633 -0.36 31.17 12.62
CA GLY A 633 -0.31 31.80 13.94
C GLY A 633 0.66 32.98 14.03
N SER A 634 0.48 33.78 15.09
CA SER A 634 1.22 35.02 15.31
C SER A 634 1.80 35.09 16.72
N PRO A 635 2.96 34.46 16.98
CA PRO A 635 3.54 34.45 18.32
C PRO A 635 4.02 35.84 18.72
N THR A 636 3.78 36.23 19.96
CA THR A 636 4.12 37.55 20.52
C THR A 636 5.45 37.58 21.26
N ALA A 637 6.03 36.41 21.58
CA ALA A 637 7.32 36.28 22.25
C ALA A 637 7.99 34.93 21.93
N GLY A 638 9.27 34.76 22.30
CA GLY A 638 10.03 33.53 22.15
C GLY A 638 10.94 33.48 20.92
N THR A 639 11.80 32.47 20.86
CA THR A 639 12.88 32.32 19.85
C THR A 639 12.83 31.00 19.09
N GLY A 640 11.89 30.11 19.43
CA GLY A 640 11.81 28.78 18.85
C GLY A 640 11.41 28.79 17.37
N ALA A 641 11.94 27.85 16.60
CA ALA A 641 11.67 27.73 15.18
C ALA A 641 10.37 26.95 14.89
N SER A 642 9.82 27.15 13.69
CA SER A 642 8.71 26.34 13.15
C SER A 642 9.04 25.80 11.76
N TYR A 643 8.43 24.67 11.41
CA TYR A 643 8.74 23.92 10.19
C TYR A 643 7.46 23.30 9.61
N ALA A 644 7.19 23.51 8.32
CA ALA A 644 6.19 22.68 7.64
C ALA A 644 6.71 21.23 7.49
N LEU A 645 7.96 21.07 7.01
CA LEU A 645 8.72 19.82 7.10
C LEU A 645 10.00 19.99 7.94
N ASN A 646 10.17 19.16 8.96
CA ASN A 646 11.42 18.97 9.69
C ASN A 646 11.94 17.54 9.50
N GLY A 647 12.84 17.36 8.52
CA GLY A 647 13.48 16.09 8.22
C GLY A 647 14.87 15.97 8.83
N THR A 648 15.10 14.96 9.67
CA THR A 648 16.44 14.71 10.23
C THR A 648 17.14 13.47 9.68
N GLN A 649 16.50 12.72 8.77
CA GLN A 649 16.94 11.40 8.28
C GLN A 649 16.71 11.24 6.76
N SER A 650 17.03 10.04 6.25
CA SER A 650 16.73 9.57 4.90
C SER A 650 15.23 9.60 4.60
N ILE A 651 14.80 10.57 3.80
CA ILE A 651 13.41 10.77 3.41
C ILE A 651 13.31 10.83 1.89
N ASN A 652 12.30 10.17 1.34
CA ASN A 652 11.85 10.40 -0.03
C ASN A 652 10.62 11.31 0.02
N THR A 653 10.78 12.56 -0.38
CA THR A 653 9.78 13.60 -0.22
C THR A 653 9.49 14.20 -1.59
N ARG A 654 8.32 13.89 -2.16
CA ARG A 654 7.90 14.39 -3.47
C ARG A 654 6.44 14.78 -3.54
N ASP A 655 6.12 15.73 -4.40
CA ASP A 655 4.75 16.18 -4.66
C ASP A 655 4.03 16.69 -3.40
N ASN A 656 4.74 17.21 -2.39
CA ASN A 656 4.11 17.78 -1.19
C ASN A 656 4.01 19.31 -1.30
N ILE A 657 3.03 19.89 -0.60
CA ILE A 657 2.96 21.33 -0.35
C ILE A 657 3.36 21.60 1.11
N PHE A 658 4.41 22.40 1.29
CA PHE A 658 4.91 22.84 2.59
C PHE A 658 4.80 24.36 2.71
N TRP A 659 3.69 24.82 3.31
CA TRP A 659 3.48 26.25 3.57
C TRP A 659 3.64 26.57 5.06
N ASN A 660 4.60 27.44 5.37
CA ASN A 660 4.74 28.04 6.69
C ASN A 660 4.38 29.53 6.65
N ALA A 661 3.11 29.83 6.92
CA ALA A 661 2.53 31.18 6.97
C ALA A 661 2.71 31.87 8.33
N ARG A 662 3.44 31.27 9.27
CA ARG A 662 3.56 31.79 10.63
C ARG A 662 4.25 33.16 10.60
N SER A 663 3.63 34.16 11.23
CA SER A 663 4.07 35.56 11.16
C SER A 663 4.30 36.14 12.54
N ASN A 664 5.55 36.38 12.91
CA ASN A 664 5.92 36.86 14.24
C ASN A 664 5.35 38.26 14.52
N SER A 665 4.68 38.41 15.67
CA SER A 665 4.14 39.67 16.18
C SER A 665 4.84 40.07 17.49
N GLY A 666 6.15 39.86 17.58
CA GLY A 666 6.99 40.13 18.75
C GLY A 666 7.98 39.00 19.09
N ALA A 667 7.77 37.79 18.56
CA ALA A 667 8.75 36.72 18.59
C ALA A 667 9.90 36.94 17.60
N THR A 668 11.03 36.25 17.82
CA THR A 668 12.22 36.32 16.94
C THR A 668 12.61 34.95 16.37
N GLY A 669 11.78 33.94 16.56
CA GLY A 669 11.99 32.60 15.97
C GLY A 669 11.87 32.61 14.45
N LYS A 670 12.53 31.65 13.78
CA LYS A 670 12.49 31.53 12.32
C LYS A 670 11.45 30.50 11.88
N ASN A 671 10.77 30.78 10.76
CA ASN A 671 9.67 29.97 10.26
C ASN A 671 10.05 29.40 8.88
N TYR A 672 10.32 28.09 8.82
CA TYR A 672 10.84 27.40 7.64
C TYR A 672 9.75 26.63 6.90
N ALA A 673 9.76 26.66 5.57
CA ALA A 673 8.99 25.71 4.78
C ALA A 673 9.61 24.31 4.88
N VAL A 674 10.93 24.21 4.75
CA VAL A 674 11.64 22.93 4.72
C VAL A 674 12.95 22.94 5.52
N LYS A 675 13.19 21.88 6.27
CA LYS A 675 14.47 21.56 6.87
C LYS A 675 14.83 20.11 6.56
N VAL A 676 16.05 19.87 6.08
CA VAL A 676 16.60 18.52 5.92
C VAL A 676 17.99 18.43 6.55
N ASN A 677 18.33 17.26 7.09
CA ASN A 677 19.65 17.02 7.67
C ASN A 677 20.67 16.63 6.59
N GLY A 678 21.90 17.12 6.74
CA GLY A 678 23.02 16.86 5.86
C GLY A 678 24.11 17.90 6.03
N THR A 679 25.29 17.60 5.50
CA THR A 679 26.49 18.46 5.61
C THR A 679 27.13 18.79 4.26
N ALA A 680 26.61 18.25 3.16
CA ALA A 680 27.10 18.45 1.80
C ALA A 680 26.01 18.12 0.78
N PRO A 681 26.11 18.59 -0.49
CA PRO A 681 25.19 18.21 -1.56
C PRO A 681 25.06 16.69 -1.70
N ASN A 682 23.87 16.24 -2.07
CA ASN A 682 23.41 14.85 -2.12
C ASN A 682 23.60 14.08 -0.79
N PRO A 683 22.95 14.51 0.31
CA PRO A 683 22.93 13.75 1.56
C PRO A 683 22.47 12.31 1.34
N ILE A 684 23.16 11.36 1.99
CA ILE A 684 22.83 9.93 1.86
C ILE A 684 21.39 9.68 2.30
N GLY A 685 20.63 9.00 1.43
CA GLY A 685 19.26 8.58 1.71
C GLY A 685 18.21 9.70 1.59
N LEU A 686 18.62 10.93 1.23
CA LEU A 686 17.69 11.97 0.83
C LEU A 686 17.30 11.78 -0.64
N THR A 687 16.01 11.88 -0.89
CA THR A 687 15.43 12.03 -2.22
C THR A 687 14.37 13.11 -2.10
N ILE A 688 14.65 14.30 -2.64
CA ILE A 688 13.73 15.43 -2.58
C ILE A 688 13.57 16.03 -3.97
N ASP A 689 12.34 16.08 -4.45
CA ASP A 689 12.00 16.65 -5.76
C ASP A 689 10.51 16.98 -5.87
N ASN A 690 10.11 17.83 -6.82
CA ASN A 690 8.70 18.12 -7.14
C ASN A 690 7.82 18.55 -5.94
N ASN A 691 8.36 19.23 -4.94
CA ASN A 691 7.58 19.82 -3.85
C ASN A 691 7.31 21.31 -4.11
N LEU A 692 6.24 21.83 -3.49
CA LEU A 692 5.92 23.24 -3.47
C LEU A 692 6.19 23.82 -2.08
N TYR A 693 7.05 24.84 -2.01
CA TYR A 693 7.41 25.51 -0.78
C TYR A 693 6.87 26.93 -0.74
N PHE A 694 6.37 27.36 0.42
CA PHE A 694 6.01 28.75 0.63
C PHE A 694 6.23 29.18 2.08
N ALA A 695 6.91 30.31 2.29
CA ALA A 695 7.07 30.92 3.60
C ALA A 695 7.03 32.44 3.43
N ASP A 696 6.01 33.09 4.00
CA ASP A 696 5.64 34.47 3.68
C ASP A 696 5.37 35.37 4.91
N GLY A 697 5.31 34.80 6.11
CA GLY A 697 5.14 35.55 7.35
C GLY A 697 6.39 36.29 7.82
N THR A 698 6.24 37.18 8.81
CA THR A 698 7.41 37.83 9.46
C THR A 698 8.25 36.79 10.19
N GLY A 699 9.55 36.73 9.87
CA GLY A 699 10.47 35.67 10.34
C GLY A 699 10.55 34.45 9.42
N ALA A 700 9.91 34.49 8.24
CA ALA A 700 10.02 33.47 7.22
C ALA A 700 11.46 33.30 6.71
N VAL A 701 11.84 32.05 6.52
CA VAL A 701 13.05 31.62 5.84
C VAL A 701 12.67 30.46 4.94
N PHE A 702 13.16 30.38 3.70
CA PHE A 702 12.79 29.29 2.79
C PHE A 702 13.10 27.92 3.41
N GLY A 703 14.37 27.70 3.78
CA GLY A 703 14.77 26.42 4.34
C GLY A 703 16.04 26.43 5.18
N PHE A 704 16.36 25.29 5.78
CA PHE A 704 17.53 25.10 6.63
C PHE A 704 18.29 23.83 6.23
N PHE A 705 19.58 23.97 5.94
CA PHE A 705 20.45 22.88 5.53
C PHE A 705 21.91 23.16 5.90
N ASN A 706 22.68 22.13 6.25
CA ASN A 706 24.10 22.24 6.61
C ASN A 706 24.37 23.30 7.70
N SER A 707 23.50 23.34 8.72
CA SER A 707 23.55 24.31 9.82
C SER A 707 23.46 25.78 9.40
N LEU A 708 22.86 26.06 8.23
CA LEU A 708 22.69 27.40 7.68
C LEU A 708 21.26 27.62 7.19
N ASP A 709 20.83 28.87 7.23
CA ASP A 709 19.63 29.32 6.54
C ASP A 709 19.88 29.34 5.04
N VAL A 710 18.89 28.90 4.28
CA VAL A 710 18.86 28.95 2.83
C VAL A 710 17.76 29.91 2.40
N ALA A 711 18.12 30.88 1.56
CA ALA A 711 17.28 32.05 1.31
C ALA A 711 16.12 31.80 0.33
N ASN A 712 16.28 30.90 -0.64
CA ASN A 712 15.31 30.61 -1.70
C ASN A 712 15.60 29.27 -2.38
N LEU A 713 14.70 28.85 -3.27
CA LEU A 713 14.81 27.58 -3.98
C LEU A 713 16.06 27.44 -4.85
N ALA A 714 16.54 28.53 -5.47
CA ALA A 714 17.76 28.48 -6.29
C ALA A 714 18.99 28.14 -5.43
N ALA A 715 19.14 28.79 -4.27
CA ALA A 715 20.19 28.46 -3.31
C ALA A 715 20.03 27.05 -2.72
N TRP A 716 18.79 26.60 -2.52
CA TRP A 716 18.47 25.26 -2.01
C TRP A 716 18.93 24.15 -2.95
N ARG A 717 18.63 24.27 -4.25
CA ARG A 717 19.06 23.30 -5.27
C ARG A 717 20.58 23.12 -5.28
N VAL A 718 21.32 24.22 -5.13
CA VAL A 718 22.79 24.17 -5.03
C VAL A 718 23.25 23.54 -3.73
N ALA A 719 22.66 23.95 -2.59
CA ALA A 719 23.08 23.49 -1.28
C ALA A 719 22.82 21.99 -1.08
N VAL A 720 21.64 21.51 -1.48
CA VAL A 720 21.21 20.12 -1.33
C VAL A 720 21.64 19.25 -2.51
N GLY A 721 21.86 19.81 -3.69
CA GLY A 721 22.25 19.06 -4.90
C GLY A 721 21.12 18.27 -5.56
N GLN A 722 19.87 18.49 -5.15
CA GLN A 722 18.65 17.84 -5.64
C GLN A 722 17.53 18.89 -5.84
N ASP A 723 16.26 18.48 -5.95
CA ASP A 723 15.08 19.34 -5.93
C ASP A 723 14.85 20.21 -7.20
N ALA A 724 15.19 19.65 -8.36
CA ALA A 724 15.13 20.36 -9.65
C ALA A 724 13.70 20.65 -10.12
N GLY A 725 12.75 19.74 -9.87
CA GLY A 725 11.33 19.86 -10.23
C GLY A 725 10.46 20.60 -9.22
N SER A 726 11.02 21.11 -8.13
CA SER A 726 10.28 21.84 -7.08
C SER A 726 10.00 23.30 -7.44
N PHE A 727 9.07 23.93 -6.72
CA PHE A 727 8.65 25.32 -6.90
C PHE A 727 8.59 26.10 -5.58
N GLU A 728 8.74 27.42 -5.67
CA GLU A 728 8.57 28.35 -4.54
C GLU A 728 7.47 29.36 -4.91
N SER A 729 6.24 29.13 -4.43
CA SER A 729 5.07 29.94 -4.76
C SER A 729 3.92 29.67 -3.78
N ASN A 730 2.94 30.58 -3.71
CA ASN A 730 1.72 30.36 -2.95
C ASN A 730 0.90 29.22 -3.57
N PRO A 731 0.53 28.17 -2.80
CA PRO A 731 -0.29 27.07 -3.30
C PRO A 731 -1.73 27.46 -3.65
N GLN A 732 -2.24 28.60 -3.15
CA GLN A 732 -3.64 29.02 -3.26
C GLN A 732 -4.59 28.04 -2.58
N TYR A 733 -4.38 27.71 -1.29
CA TYR A 733 -5.40 26.96 -0.54
C TYR A 733 -6.72 27.74 -0.42
N ASN A 734 -7.86 27.03 -0.36
CA ASN A 734 -9.19 27.62 -0.21
C ASN A 734 -9.35 28.49 1.05
N ASP A 735 -9.20 27.91 2.24
CA ASP A 735 -9.29 28.62 3.52
C ASP A 735 -8.51 27.90 4.63
N PRO A 736 -7.17 28.05 4.65
CA PRO A 736 -6.32 27.37 5.62
C PRO A 736 -6.47 27.91 7.05
N THR A 737 -7.23 28.99 7.26
CA THR A 737 -7.41 29.66 8.56
C THR A 737 -8.78 29.46 9.21
N ASN A 738 -9.70 28.77 8.53
CA ASN A 738 -11.02 28.47 9.05
C ASN A 738 -10.98 27.64 10.35
N ALA A 739 -12.09 27.59 11.09
CA ALA A 739 -12.23 26.80 12.31
C ALA A 739 -12.00 25.29 12.07
N THR A 740 -12.44 24.80 10.91
CA THR A 740 -11.97 23.55 10.30
C THR A 740 -11.21 23.93 9.03
N PRO A 741 -9.87 23.91 9.05
CA PRO A 741 -9.05 24.36 7.92
C PRO A 741 -9.34 23.58 6.64
N ASP A 742 -9.36 24.31 5.52
CA ASP A 742 -9.51 23.75 4.17
C ASP A 742 -8.22 23.98 3.37
N LEU A 743 -7.48 22.89 3.15
CA LEU A 743 -6.21 22.87 2.41
C LEU A 743 -6.36 22.33 0.97
N HIS A 744 -7.59 22.25 0.45
CA HIS A 744 -7.82 22.02 -0.98
C HIS A 744 -7.32 23.22 -1.79
N LEU A 745 -6.92 22.96 -3.03
CA LEU A 745 -6.49 23.99 -3.97
C LEU A 745 -7.69 24.82 -4.42
N HIS A 746 -7.48 26.12 -4.59
CA HIS A 746 -8.54 27.03 -4.97
C HIS A 746 -8.93 26.82 -6.44
N PRO A 747 -10.23 26.64 -6.76
CA PRO A 747 -10.68 26.19 -8.08
C PRO A 747 -10.35 27.15 -9.24
N THR A 748 -10.23 28.45 -8.94
CA THR A 748 -10.06 29.49 -9.97
C THR A 748 -8.83 30.37 -9.82
N LEU A 749 -8.01 30.18 -8.77
CA LEU A 749 -6.79 30.96 -8.60
C LEU A 749 -5.62 30.16 -9.16
N ALA A 750 -4.84 30.78 -10.05
CA ALA A 750 -3.77 30.07 -10.72
C ALA A 750 -2.69 29.63 -9.72
N THR A 751 -2.28 28.37 -9.79
CA THR A 751 -1.25 27.79 -8.92
C THR A 751 -0.29 26.92 -9.71
N VAL A 752 0.98 26.87 -9.27
CA VAL A 752 1.98 25.94 -9.80
C VAL A 752 1.79 24.52 -9.25
N ALA A 753 0.91 24.33 -8.26
CA ALA A 753 0.60 23.00 -7.74
C ALA A 753 -0.14 22.14 -8.78
N GLU A 754 -0.92 22.79 -9.65
CA GLU A 754 -1.71 22.18 -10.72
C GLU A 754 -0.81 21.75 -11.89
N GLY A 755 -0.90 20.47 -12.28
CA GLY A 755 -0.28 19.96 -13.50
C GLY A 755 1.25 19.72 -13.47
N ASN A 756 1.94 20.04 -12.37
CA ASN A 756 3.41 20.07 -12.30
C ASN A 756 4.04 19.01 -11.35
N GLY A 757 3.24 18.12 -10.79
CA GLY A 757 3.71 16.98 -10.01
C GLY A 757 4.23 15.82 -10.88
N VAL A 758 4.76 14.78 -10.24
CA VAL A 758 5.30 13.59 -10.91
C VAL A 758 4.63 12.30 -10.41
N ILE A 759 4.57 11.27 -11.26
CA ILE A 759 3.95 10.00 -10.87
C ILE A 759 4.79 9.30 -9.79
N VAL A 760 4.26 9.24 -8.56
CA VAL A 760 4.87 8.56 -7.40
C VAL A 760 4.06 7.36 -6.88
N ALA A 761 3.27 6.74 -7.75
CA ALA A 761 2.41 5.57 -7.44
C ALA A 761 1.38 5.81 -6.31
N VAL A 762 0.86 7.03 -6.22
CA VAL A 762 -0.32 7.39 -5.43
C VAL A 762 -1.51 7.48 -6.38
N THR A 763 -2.56 6.69 -6.15
CA THR A 763 -3.70 6.55 -7.07
C THR A 763 -4.81 7.55 -6.78
N ASP A 764 -5.12 7.73 -5.50
CA ASP A 764 -6.22 8.59 -5.05
C ASP A 764 -5.68 9.84 -4.34
N ASP A 765 -6.48 10.88 -4.19
CA ASP A 765 -6.18 12.11 -3.44
C ASP A 765 -6.69 12.05 -1.98
N PHE A 766 -6.87 13.20 -1.32
CA PHE A 766 -7.43 13.32 0.03
C PHE A 766 -8.88 12.84 0.13
N ASP A 767 -9.71 13.20 -0.85
CA ASP A 767 -11.14 12.88 -0.89
C ASP A 767 -11.43 11.47 -1.41
N GLY A 768 -10.42 10.80 -1.96
CA GLY A 768 -10.54 9.47 -2.57
C GLY A 768 -10.86 9.53 -4.07
N GLN A 769 -10.58 10.65 -4.74
CA GLN A 769 -10.72 10.82 -6.18
C GLN A 769 -9.51 10.25 -6.91
N LEU A 770 -9.75 9.58 -8.04
CA LEU A 770 -8.71 8.93 -8.83
C LEU A 770 -7.91 9.95 -9.65
N ARG A 771 -6.61 10.08 -9.37
CA ARG A 771 -5.71 11.03 -10.04
C ARG A 771 -5.58 10.82 -11.54
N SER A 772 -5.70 9.58 -12.03
CA SER A 772 -5.57 9.31 -13.48
C SER A 772 -6.70 9.88 -14.34
N GLY A 773 -7.80 10.32 -13.73
CA GLY A 773 -8.93 10.95 -14.41
C GLY A 773 -8.91 12.49 -14.34
N LEU A 774 -7.89 13.08 -13.71
CA LEU A 774 -7.75 14.51 -13.49
C LEU A 774 -6.63 15.06 -14.39
N THR A 775 -6.28 16.32 -14.21
CA THR A 775 -5.13 16.96 -14.87
C THR A 775 -3.84 16.16 -14.65
N PRO A 776 -2.78 16.43 -15.44
CA PRO A 776 -1.46 15.88 -15.14
C PRO A 776 -1.14 16.04 -13.65
N VAL A 777 -0.41 15.08 -13.08
CA VAL A 777 -0.28 14.90 -11.62
C VAL A 777 -0.14 16.22 -10.83
N ASP A 778 -1.04 16.49 -9.88
CA ASP A 778 -0.97 17.67 -9.02
C ASP A 778 -0.06 17.48 -7.79
N ILE A 779 0.62 18.55 -7.39
CA ILE A 779 1.38 18.64 -6.14
C ILE A 779 0.41 18.87 -4.98
N GLY A 780 0.56 18.12 -3.89
CA GLY A 780 -0.27 18.24 -2.68
C GLY A 780 -1.32 17.15 -2.55
N ALA A 781 -2.06 17.21 -1.44
CA ALA A 781 -3.03 16.20 -1.03
C ALA A 781 -4.31 16.21 -1.87
N ASP A 782 -4.60 17.34 -2.51
CA ASP A 782 -5.76 17.55 -3.35
C ASP A 782 -5.37 17.37 -4.82
N ALA A 783 -6.27 16.80 -5.61
CA ALA A 783 -6.11 16.65 -7.06
C ALA A 783 -7.40 17.10 -7.74
N GLY A 784 -7.28 17.74 -8.89
CA GLY A 784 -8.45 18.29 -9.56
C GLY A 784 -8.06 19.06 -10.80
N ASN A 785 -9.03 19.38 -11.66
CA ASN A 785 -8.75 20.20 -12.83
C ASN A 785 -8.73 21.69 -12.44
N PHE A 786 -7.67 22.15 -11.78
CA PHE A 786 -7.54 23.53 -11.31
C PHE A 786 -6.96 24.45 -12.41
N THR A 787 -6.66 25.70 -12.04
CA THR A 787 -6.02 26.65 -12.95
C THR A 787 -4.50 26.58 -12.79
N GLY A 788 -3.79 26.05 -13.78
CA GLY A 788 -2.33 25.91 -13.74
C GLY A 788 -1.56 27.20 -14.03
N VAL A 789 -0.35 27.30 -13.49
CA VAL A 789 0.66 28.30 -13.90
C VAL A 789 1.72 27.59 -14.74
N ASP A 790 1.96 28.09 -15.95
CA ASP A 790 3.01 27.58 -16.83
C ASP A 790 4.33 28.32 -16.61
N VAL A 791 5.39 27.54 -16.51
CA VAL A 791 6.73 27.95 -16.08
C VAL A 791 7.84 27.29 -16.90
N TRP A 792 7.48 26.44 -17.86
CA TRP A 792 8.43 25.69 -18.68
C TRP A 792 8.48 26.26 -20.09
N PRO A 793 9.68 26.39 -20.70
CA PRO A 793 9.78 26.79 -22.10
C PRO A 793 9.37 25.64 -23.04
N PRO A 794 9.07 25.94 -24.32
CA PRO A 794 8.72 24.91 -25.30
C PRO A 794 9.84 23.90 -25.52
N VAL A 795 9.47 22.62 -25.62
CA VAL A 795 10.39 21.55 -26.03
C VAL A 795 10.50 21.53 -27.55
N ILE A 796 11.72 21.46 -28.10
CA ILE A 796 11.98 21.50 -29.56
C ILE A 796 12.70 20.22 -29.99
N THR A 797 12.15 19.47 -30.94
CA THR A 797 12.75 18.23 -31.47
C THR A 797 12.71 18.18 -33.00
N TYR A 798 13.80 17.75 -33.64
CA TYR A 798 13.86 17.52 -35.09
C TYR A 798 15.05 16.63 -35.46
N THR A 799 15.03 16.04 -36.66
CA THR A 799 16.19 15.33 -37.24
C THR A 799 17.08 16.30 -38.01
N PRO A 800 18.38 16.41 -37.70
CA PRO A 800 19.27 17.29 -38.45
C PRO A 800 19.37 16.92 -39.93
N PHE A 801 19.48 17.91 -40.81
CA PHE A 801 19.80 17.71 -42.21
C PHE A 801 21.13 17.00 -42.42
N THR A 802 21.15 16.09 -43.39
CA THR A 802 22.35 15.51 -43.99
C THR A 802 22.90 16.39 -45.10
N ASN A 803 24.13 16.10 -45.54
CA ASN A 803 24.71 16.69 -46.76
C ASN A 803 23.79 16.48 -47.97
N THR A 804 23.92 17.32 -49.00
CA THR A 804 23.02 17.30 -50.17
C THR A 804 23.71 17.88 -51.39
N SER A 805 23.35 17.48 -52.59
CA SER A 805 23.73 18.13 -53.84
C SER A 805 22.75 19.23 -54.27
N LEU A 806 21.62 19.37 -53.56
CA LEU A 806 20.58 20.34 -53.88
C LEU A 806 21.04 21.76 -53.53
N THR A 807 20.90 22.67 -54.50
CA THR A 807 21.13 24.11 -54.32
C THR A 807 19.84 24.89 -54.07
N THR A 808 18.70 24.20 -53.98
CA THR A 808 17.38 24.75 -53.66
C THR A 808 17.12 24.84 -52.15
N ASN A 809 16.10 25.60 -51.76
CA ASN A 809 15.68 25.75 -50.36
C ASN A 809 15.37 24.41 -49.69
N ARG A 810 15.60 24.34 -48.38
CA ARG A 810 15.30 23.16 -47.56
C ARG A 810 14.34 23.51 -46.43
N ILE A 811 13.46 22.58 -46.09
CA ILE A 811 12.47 22.74 -45.02
C ILE A 811 12.77 21.73 -43.92
N LEU A 812 13.00 22.23 -42.70
CA LEU A 812 13.24 21.42 -41.51
C LEU A 812 11.90 21.28 -40.77
N SER A 813 11.41 20.05 -40.63
CA SER A 813 10.21 19.77 -39.85
C SER A 813 10.57 19.57 -38.38
N ALA A 814 10.11 20.45 -37.50
CA ALA A 814 10.37 20.39 -36.06
C ALA A 814 9.09 20.18 -35.26
N THR A 815 9.11 19.26 -34.30
CA THR A 815 8.01 19.06 -33.35
C THR A 815 8.26 19.90 -32.11
N LEU A 816 7.28 20.76 -31.78
CA LEU A 816 7.32 21.64 -30.64
C LEU A 816 6.10 21.40 -29.73
N THR A 817 6.34 21.30 -28.43
CA THR A 817 5.30 21.06 -27.40
C THR A 817 5.45 22.01 -26.22
N ASP A 818 4.33 22.48 -25.67
CA ASP A 818 4.28 23.44 -24.58
C ASP A 818 2.90 23.45 -23.89
N VAL A 819 2.81 23.78 -22.59
CA VAL A 819 1.55 23.70 -21.81
C VAL A 819 0.60 24.86 -22.13
N THR A 820 1.08 26.11 -22.16
CA THR A 820 0.26 27.27 -22.58
C THR A 820 0.30 27.52 -24.07
N GLY A 821 1.20 26.85 -24.77
CA GLY A 821 1.32 26.85 -26.21
C GLY A 821 2.50 27.67 -26.68
N VAL A 822 3.12 27.19 -27.75
CA VAL A 822 4.18 27.89 -28.47
C VAL A 822 3.63 29.17 -29.08
N ALA A 823 4.34 30.28 -28.87
CA ALA A 823 3.97 31.58 -29.40
C ALA A 823 3.83 31.56 -30.93
N THR A 824 2.93 32.39 -31.45
CA THR A 824 2.65 32.53 -32.90
C THR A 824 2.85 33.98 -33.35
N GLY A 825 2.65 34.27 -34.64
CA GLY A 825 2.76 35.62 -35.17
C GLY A 825 4.20 36.16 -35.14
N GLY A 826 4.40 37.38 -34.63
CA GLY A 826 5.72 38.03 -34.56
C GLY A 826 6.73 37.35 -33.64
N LEU A 827 6.26 36.43 -32.79
CA LEU A 827 7.06 35.64 -31.84
C LEU A 827 7.00 34.14 -32.16
N ALA A 828 6.57 33.77 -33.38
CA ALA A 828 6.62 32.39 -33.84
C ALA A 828 8.05 31.83 -33.76
N PRO A 829 8.23 30.51 -33.56
CA PRO A 829 9.53 29.85 -33.58
C PRO A 829 10.33 30.26 -34.79
N ARG A 830 11.66 30.34 -34.66
CA ARG A 830 12.55 30.76 -35.75
C ARG A 830 13.67 29.77 -35.97
N ILE A 831 14.05 29.62 -37.23
CA ILE A 831 15.31 29.00 -37.61
C ILE A 831 16.33 30.09 -37.93
N TYR A 832 17.49 29.99 -37.30
CA TYR A 832 18.66 30.80 -37.59
C TYR A 832 19.63 29.95 -38.41
N TYR A 833 20.16 30.51 -39.50
CA TYR A 833 21.08 29.81 -40.38
C TYR A 833 22.12 30.74 -41.00
N ARG A 834 23.26 30.18 -41.40
CA ARG A 834 24.37 30.89 -42.05
C ARG A 834 25.11 29.98 -43.03
N LYS A 835 25.82 30.59 -43.97
CA LYS A 835 26.76 29.91 -44.87
C LYS A 835 28.18 30.09 -44.33
N ASN A 836 28.95 29.02 -44.26
CA ASN A 836 30.31 28.97 -43.76
C ASN A 836 30.44 29.75 -42.43
N ALA A 837 31.27 30.80 -42.41
CA ALA A 837 31.49 31.65 -41.24
C ALA A 837 30.72 32.99 -41.29
N ASP A 838 29.76 33.14 -42.20
CA ASP A 838 28.99 34.39 -42.37
C ASP A 838 28.06 34.66 -41.16
N ALA A 839 27.47 35.86 -41.13
CA ALA A 839 26.49 36.23 -40.12
C ALA A 839 25.21 35.37 -40.22
N TYR A 840 24.57 35.11 -39.08
CA TYR A 840 23.28 34.42 -39.06
C TYR A 840 22.17 35.31 -39.63
N VAL A 841 21.35 34.71 -40.49
CA VAL A 841 20.04 35.21 -40.89
C VAL A 841 18.96 34.33 -40.23
N SER A 842 17.71 34.80 -40.14
CA SER A 842 16.63 34.01 -39.54
C SER A 842 15.29 34.17 -40.22
N ARG A 843 14.49 33.09 -40.20
CA ARG A 843 13.11 33.04 -40.70
C ARG A 843 12.19 32.45 -39.64
N ALA A 844 10.92 32.88 -39.64
CA ALA A 844 9.88 32.26 -38.83
C ALA A 844 9.52 30.88 -39.39
N CYS A 845 9.31 29.92 -38.49
CA CYS A 845 8.75 28.63 -38.78
C CYS A 845 7.21 28.72 -38.81
N SER A 846 6.57 27.82 -39.54
CA SER A 846 5.11 27.82 -39.72
C SER A 846 4.53 26.53 -39.17
N LEU A 847 3.47 26.62 -38.36
CA LEU A 847 2.74 25.44 -37.88
C LEU A 847 2.03 24.77 -39.06
N THR A 848 2.41 23.53 -39.37
CA THR A 848 1.91 22.77 -40.53
C THR A 848 0.98 21.63 -40.14
N ALA A 849 1.09 21.10 -38.93
CA ALA A 849 0.18 20.11 -38.37
C ALA A 849 0.10 20.21 -36.84
N GLY A 850 -1.00 19.74 -36.25
CA GLY A 850 -1.20 19.76 -34.80
C GLY A 850 -1.68 21.11 -34.27
N THR A 851 -1.32 21.42 -33.03
CA THR A 851 -1.75 22.63 -32.30
C THR A 851 -0.55 23.37 -31.74
N VAL A 852 -0.75 24.57 -31.20
CA VAL A 852 0.33 25.34 -30.56
C VAL A 852 0.88 24.66 -29.31
N THR A 853 0.13 23.78 -28.64
CA THR A 853 0.61 23.02 -27.46
C THR A 853 1.30 21.70 -27.83
N ASN A 854 1.05 21.18 -29.04
CA ASN A 854 1.72 20.02 -29.60
C ASN A 854 1.59 20.04 -31.14
N GLY A 855 2.63 20.52 -31.81
CA GLY A 855 2.57 20.82 -33.24
C GLY A 855 3.85 20.56 -33.99
N THR A 856 3.71 20.31 -35.28
CA THR A 856 4.80 20.21 -36.26
C THR A 856 4.96 21.53 -36.99
N TRP A 857 6.18 22.03 -37.04
CA TRP A 857 6.54 23.34 -37.55
C TRP A 857 7.58 23.23 -38.66
N ASP A 858 7.26 23.82 -39.81
CA ASP A 858 8.15 23.89 -40.95
C ASP A 858 9.05 25.11 -40.85
N CYS A 859 10.35 24.86 -40.71
CA CYS A 859 11.41 25.85 -40.59
C CYS A 859 12.23 25.89 -41.89
N THR A 860 12.02 26.91 -42.73
CA THR A 860 12.67 26.97 -44.06
C THR A 860 14.04 27.66 -44.01
N ILE A 861 15.06 26.97 -44.51
CA ILE A 861 16.35 27.55 -44.90
C ILE A 861 16.25 28.00 -46.36
N ASN A 862 16.23 29.32 -46.57
CA ASN A 862 16.17 29.91 -47.91
C ASN A 862 17.59 30.25 -48.40
N ASN A 863 18.05 29.56 -49.43
CA ASN A 863 19.41 29.71 -49.95
C ASN A 863 19.65 31.08 -50.60
N THR A 864 18.60 31.80 -51.04
CA THR A 864 18.78 33.16 -51.56
C THR A 864 19.24 34.12 -50.47
N ASP A 865 18.82 33.91 -49.22
CA ASP A 865 19.25 34.73 -48.07
C ASP A 865 20.74 34.50 -47.74
N LEU A 866 21.32 33.41 -48.24
CA LEU A 866 22.74 33.07 -48.15
C LEU A 866 23.54 33.50 -49.40
N GLY A 867 22.91 34.20 -50.35
CA GLY A 867 23.53 34.54 -51.64
C GLY A 867 23.70 33.36 -52.60
N GLY A 868 22.96 32.28 -52.40
CA GLY A 868 23.13 30.99 -53.09
C GLY A 868 24.13 30.07 -52.40
N VAL A 869 24.09 28.78 -52.76
CA VAL A 869 24.99 27.74 -52.26
C VAL A 869 25.54 26.92 -53.43
N ALA A 870 26.79 26.46 -53.32
CA ALA A 870 27.50 25.66 -54.32
C ALA A 870 28.26 24.50 -53.65
N PRO A 871 28.72 23.48 -54.41
CA PRO A 871 29.50 22.39 -53.85
C PRO A 871 30.66 22.87 -52.96
N ALA A 872 30.84 22.22 -51.82
CA ALA A 872 31.72 22.55 -50.70
C ALA A 872 31.25 23.65 -49.72
N ASP A 873 30.16 24.37 -49.98
CA ASP A 873 29.58 25.28 -48.99
C ASP A 873 28.99 24.52 -47.79
N VAL A 874 29.23 25.00 -46.57
CA VAL A 874 28.68 24.46 -45.32
C VAL A 874 27.59 25.39 -44.80
N VAL A 875 26.39 24.87 -44.51
CA VAL A 875 25.29 25.64 -43.91
C VAL A 875 25.12 25.22 -42.46
N GLY A 876 25.25 26.19 -41.53
CA GLY A 876 25.03 25.97 -40.09
C GLY A 876 23.69 26.54 -39.63
N TYR A 877 22.93 25.84 -38.78
CA TYR A 877 21.59 26.26 -38.32
C TYR A 877 21.20 25.77 -36.92
N PHE A 878 20.19 26.42 -36.32
CA PHE A 878 19.50 26.00 -35.08
C PHE A 878 18.07 26.58 -35.04
N VAL A 879 17.18 25.98 -34.24
CA VAL A 879 15.81 26.45 -34.02
C VAL A 879 15.66 27.03 -32.61
N ILE A 880 14.94 28.14 -32.49
CA ILE A 880 14.58 28.78 -31.21
C ILE A 880 13.06 28.95 -31.14
N ALA A 881 12.46 28.70 -29.97
CA ALA A 881 11.04 28.88 -29.72
C ALA A 881 10.81 29.55 -28.37
N GLN A 882 9.64 30.13 -28.21
CA GLN A 882 9.15 30.64 -26.93
C GLN A 882 7.67 30.33 -26.77
N ASP A 883 7.19 30.25 -25.54
CA ASP A 883 5.77 30.10 -25.24
C ASP A 883 5.04 31.47 -25.22
N THR A 884 3.74 31.43 -24.95
CA THR A 884 2.91 32.63 -24.83
C THR A 884 3.25 33.53 -23.63
N LEU A 885 3.94 32.99 -22.62
CA LEU A 885 4.36 33.70 -21.40
C LEU A 885 5.79 34.26 -21.49
N GLY A 886 6.54 33.93 -22.55
CA GLY A 886 7.88 34.42 -22.84
C GLY A 886 9.02 33.50 -22.41
N ASN A 887 8.77 32.27 -21.97
CA ASN A 887 9.83 31.30 -21.67
C ASN A 887 10.47 30.81 -22.98
N LEU A 888 11.81 30.77 -23.06
CA LEU A 888 12.58 30.53 -24.29
C LEU A 888 13.44 29.26 -24.23
N ALA A 889 13.52 28.54 -25.36
CA ALA A 889 14.46 27.42 -25.54
C ALA A 889 14.99 27.36 -26.98
N SER A 890 16.14 26.72 -27.17
CA SER A 890 16.71 26.43 -28.49
C SER A 890 17.12 24.97 -28.62
N ASN A 891 17.13 24.47 -29.85
CA ASN A 891 17.76 23.21 -30.22
C ASN A 891 18.72 23.48 -31.40
N PRO A 892 20.03 23.19 -31.28
CA PRO A 892 20.72 22.73 -30.06
C PRO A 892 20.62 23.73 -28.88
N ALA A 893 20.71 23.23 -27.65
CA ALA A 893 20.57 24.05 -26.45
C ALA A 893 21.74 25.04 -26.27
N GLY A 894 21.48 26.17 -25.61
CA GLY A 894 22.51 27.16 -25.24
C GLY A 894 22.39 28.53 -25.90
N ALA A 895 21.31 28.82 -26.62
CA ALA A 895 21.05 30.17 -27.10
C ALA A 895 20.79 31.15 -25.94
N VAL A 896 21.35 32.35 -26.00
CA VAL A 896 20.99 33.48 -25.13
C VAL A 896 20.22 34.50 -25.95
N ALA A 897 18.99 34.79 -25.55
CA ALA A 897 18.08 35.71 -26.26
C ALA A 897 17.05 36.33 -25.31
N MET A 898 16.55 37.53 -25.62
CA MET A 898 15.42 38.15 -24.91
C MET A 898 14.05 37.73 -25.47
N ASN A 899 14.01 37.34 -26.75
CA ASN A 899 12.88 36.70 -27.43
C ASN A 899 13.42 35.98 -28.67
N VAL A 900 12.58 35.23 -29.38
CA VAL A 900 12.98 34.45 -30.57
C VAL A 900 13.64 35.26 -31.68
N ASN A 901 13.50 36.60 -31.71
CA ASN A 901 14.10 37.48 -32.73
C ASN A 901 15.46 38.07 -32.34
N THR A 902 15.86 38.02 -31.07
CA THR A 902 17.03 38.77 -30.54
C THR A 902 18.05 37.86 -29.88
N VAL A 903 18.61 36.91 -30.65
CA VAL A 903 19.69 36.03 -30.18
C VAL A 903 21.01 36.80 -30.10
N THR A 904 21.59 36.88 -28.91
CA THR A 904 22.90 37.54 -28.66
C THR A 904 24.06 36.55 -28.62
N THR A 905 23.79 35.31 -28.17
CA THR A 905 24.77 34.23 -28.17
C THR A 905 24.14 32.99 -28.80
N PRO A 906 24.48 32.62 -30.04
CA PRO A 906 24.01 31.39 -30.67
C PRO A 906 24.57 30.13 -30.00
N PRO A 907 23.86 29.00 -30.03
CA PRO A 907 24.39 27.70 -29.62
C PRO A 907 25.37 27.17 -30.68
N THR A 908 26.09 26.08 -30.38
CA THR A 908 26.83 25.33 -31.40
C THR A 908 25.83 24.79 -32.44
N PRO A 909 25.88 25.23 -33.71
CA PRO A 909 24.83 24.91 -34.68
C PRO A 909 24.96 23.49 -35.23
N ASN A 910 23.85 22.93 -35.71
CA ASN A 910 23.89 21.79 -36.63
C ASN A 910 24.44 22.25 -37.98
N THR A 911 25.05 21.35 -38.77
CA THR A 911 25.61 21.71 -40.09
C THR A 911 25.29 20.68 -41.17
N TYR A 912 25.21 21.11 -42.43
CA TYR A 912 25.24 20.24 -43.61
C TYR A 912 26.07 20.88 -44.74
N THR A 913 26.63 20.06 -45.63
CA THR A 913 27.49 20.50 -46.75
C THR A 913 26.82 20.25 -48.09
N ILE A 914 27.06 21.13 -49.07
CA ILE A 914 26.68 20.89 -50.47
C ILE A 914 27.71 19.98 -51.16
N VAL A 915 27.29 18.85 -51.73
CA VAL A 915 28.16 17.81 -52.30
C VAL A 915 27.89 17.54 -53.79
N ALA A 916 28.72 16.74 -54.46
CA ALA A 916 28.55 16.40 -55.88
C ALA A 916 27.45 15.35 -56.10
N GLY A 917 26.71 15.45 -57.21
CA GLY A 917 25.63 14.52 -57.58
C GLY A 917 26.08 13.44 -58.59
N PHE A 918 25.63 12.19 -58.43
CA PHE A 918 25.95 11.05 -59.32
C PHE A 918 24.69 10.33 -59.82
N SER A 919 24.63 9.96 -61.10
CA SER A 919 23.59 9.11 -61.68
C SER A 919 24.03 8.52 -63.04
N GLY A 920 23.36 7.47 -63.50
CA GLY A 920 23.61 6.87 -64.82
C GLY A 920 24.83 5.93 -64.87
N PRO A 921 25.31 5.58 -66.08
CA PRO A 921 26.46 4.70 -66.24
C PRO A 921 27.80 5.43 -66.00
N ILE A 922 28.69 4.80 -65.24
CA ILE A 922 30.09 5.19 -65.05
C ILE A 922 30.97 4.01 -65.48
N ASN A 923 31.95 4.26 -66.35
CA ASN A 923 32.94 3.25 -66.72
C ASN A 923 34.13 3.27 -65.75
N VAL A 924 34.61 2.09 -65.39
CA VAL A 924 35.76 1.89 -64.50
C VAL A 924 36.76 0.96 -65.18
N GLY A 925 37.98 1.43 -65.39
CA GLY A 925 39.00 0.67 -66.09
C GLY A 925 40.14 1.51 -66.64
N THR A 926 41.05 0.85 -67.36
CA THR A 926 42.20 1.51 -67.98
C THR A 926 41.74 2.52 -69.03
N GLY A 927 42.11 3.80 -68.85
CA GLY A 927 41.73 4.89 -69.76
C GLY A 927 40.43 5.62 -69.39
N GLU A 928 39.74 5.21 -68.31
CA GLU A 928 38.53 5.86 -67.80
C GLU A 928 38.84 6.92 -66.72
N THR A 929 37.85 7.75 -66.35
CA THR A 929 37.99 8.74 -65.26
C THR A 929 38.29 8.08 -63.91
N TYR A 930 37.64 6.94 -63.64
CA TYR A 930 37.94 6.10 -62.50
C TYR A 930 38.67 4.85 -63.00
N THR A 931 39.91 4.66 -62.58
CA THR A 931 40.74 3.52 -63.01
C THR A 931 40.70 2.34 -62.02
N SER A 932 40.04 2.51 -60.88
CA SER A 932 39.91 1.53 -59.81
C SER A 932 38.57 1.69 -59.08
N LEU A 933 38.18 0.65 -58.33
CA LEU A 933 37.02 0.72 -57.44
C LEU A 933 37.39 1.30 -56.08
N THR A 934 38.43 0.75 -55.45
CA THR A 934 38.71 0.89 -54.01
C THR A 934 39.97 1.69 -53.66
N ASN A 935 40.79 2.08 -54.65
CA ASN A 935 42.02 2.82 -54.38
C ASN A 935 41.70 4.31 -54.11
N PRO A 936 42.64 5.08 -53.52
CA PRO A 936 42.53 6.54 -53.51
C PRO A 936 42.36 7.09 -54.94
N GLY A 937 41.41 7.99 -55.13
CA GLY A 937 40.94 8.49 -56.43
C GLY A 937 39.99 7.53 -57.18
N GLY A 938 39.65 6.38 -56.59
CA GLY A 938 38.72 5.40 -57.15
C GLY A 938 37.25 5.79 -57.01
N VAL A 939 36.36 5.05 -57.69
CA VAL A 939 34.94 5.42 -57.74
C VAL A 939 34.24 5.31 -56.37
N PHE A 940 34.67 4.41 -55.47
CA PHE A 940 34.05 4.32 -54.14
C PHE A 940 34.35 5.54 -53.27
N GLU A 941 35.55 6.12 -53.34
CA GLU A 941 35.87 7.36 -52.62
C GLU A 941 34.99 8.52 -53.13
N ALA A 942 34.83 8.64 -54.45
CA ALA A 942 34.02 9.68 -55.06
C ALA A 942 32.53 9.57 -54.66
N LEU A 943 31.97 8.36 -54.67
CA LEU A 943 30.58 8.13 -54.27
C LEU A 943 30.35 8.40 -52.78
N ASN A 944 31.31 8.04 -51.91
CA ASN A 944 31.22 8.32 -50.49
C ASN A 944 31.23 9.83 -50.16
N GLY A 945 31.84 10.64 -51.02
CA GLY A 945 31.89 12.10 -50.89
C GLY A 945 30.74 12.84 -51.55
N GLY A 946 29.78 12.14 -52.18
CA GLY A 946 28.70 12.74 -52.94
C GLY A 946 27.30 12.24 -52.57
N ALA A 947 26.33 12.58 -53.42
CA ALA A 947 24.96 12.13 -53.34
C ALA A 947 24.51 11.48 -54.65
N LEU A 948 23.75 10.39 -54.57
CA LEU A 948 23.08 9.84 -55.75
C LEU A 948 21.85 10.67 -56.09
N THR A 949 21.69 10.98 -57.36
CA THR A 949 20.54 11.70 -57.94
C THR A 949 19.69 10.80 -58.84
N GLY A 950 20.08 9.52 -58.96
CA GLY A 950 19.46 8.49 -59.79
C GLY A 950 20.19 7.16 -59.66
N ASN A 951 19.64 6.10 -60.26
CA ASN A 951 20.29 4.78 -60.32
C ASN A 951 21.67 4.85 -61.00
N LEU A 952 22.63 4.07 -60.50
CA LEU A 952 24.01 4.06 -60.96
C LEU A 952 24.39 2.68 -61.53
N ILE A 953 25.14 2.67 -62.64
CA ILE A 953 25.74 1.45 -63.20
C ILE A 953 27.25 1.64 -63.31
N LEU A 954 28.03 0.85 -62.58
CA LEU A 954 29.48 0.77 -62.70
C LEU A 954 29.85 -0.34 -63.71
N ASN A 955 30.34 0.05 -64.89
CA ASN A 955 30.79 -0.86 -65.93
C ASN A 955 32.30 -1.09 -65.82
N VAL A 956 32.72 -2.31 -65.48
CA VAL A 956 34.14 -2.69 -65.47
C VAL A 956 34.58 -2.96 -66.92
N THR A 957 35.35 -2.04 -67.52
CA THR A 957 35.71 -2.07 -68.95
C THR A 957 37.05 -2.74 -69.23
N SER A 958 37.89 -2.93 -68.22
CA SER A 958 39.15 -3.71 -68.26
C SER A 958 39.35 -4.48 -66.97
N ASP A 959 40.31 -5.42 -66.93
CA ASP A 959 40.71 -6.05 -65.67
C ASP A 959 41.28 -4.99 -64.71
N LEU A 960 40.90 -5.09 -63.42
CA LEU A 960 41.35 -4.24 -62.33
C LEU A 960 42.29 -5.07 -61.46
N LEU A 961 43.58 -5.11 -61.78
CA LEU A 961 44.54 -6.08 -61.21
C LEU A 961 45.29 -5.59 -59.97
N ALA A 962 45.04 -4.36 -59.53
CA ALA A 962 45.78 -3.70 -58.45
C ALA A 962 44.86 -2.97 -57.46
N GLU A 963 43.73 -3.59 -57.09
CA GLU A 963 42.84 -3.06 -56.06
C GLU A 963 43.50 -3.17 -54.67
N THR A 964 43.42 -2.12 -53.86
CA THR A 964 44.00 -2.08 -52.51
C THR A 964 42.97 -2.35 -51.42
N GLY A 965 41.67 -2.23 -51.71
CA GLY A 965 40.59 -2.32 -50.73
C GLY A 965 40.54 -1.14 -49.74
N THR A 966 41.23 -0.03 -50.04
CA THR A 966 41.39 1.11 -49.13
C THR A 966 40.05 1.77 -48.80
N HIS A 967 39.25 2.09 -49.81
CA HIS A 967 37.93 2.70 -49.65
C HIS A 967 36.86 1.62 -49.77
N ALA A 968 36.05 1.47 -48.72
CA ALA A 968 34.78 0.76 -48.80
C ALA A 968 33.75 1.64 -49.51
N LEU A 969 32.71 1.03 -50.08
CA LEU A 969 31.51 1.77 -50.46
C LEU A 969 30.65 1.95 -49.21
N ASN A 970 30.48 3.18 -48.75
CA ASN A 970 29.61 3.53 -47.63
C ASN A 970 28.18 3.79 -48.12
N GLN A 971 27.23 3.89 -47.19
CA GLN A 971 25.90 4.41 -47.53
C GLN A 971 26.03 5.81 -48.13
N TRP A 972 25.56 5.95 -49.38
CA TRP A 972 25.51 7.24 -50.04
C TRP A 972 24.33 8.07 -49.53
N VAL A 973 24.46 9.38 -49.65
CA VAL A 973 23.33 10.31 -49.55
C VAL A 973 22.51 10.21 -50.84
N GLU A 974 21.18 10.35 -50.75
CA GLU A 974 20.30 10.44 -51.92
C GLU A 974 19.62 11.81 -51.98
N ASP A 975 19.59 12.39 -53.18
CA ASP A 975 18.77 13.57 -53.47
C ASP A 975 17.72 13.25 -54.54
N GLY A 976 16.49 13.73 -54.33
CA GLY A 976 15.35 13.46 -55.21
C GLY A 976 14.40 12.42 -54.63
N VAL A 977 13.85 11.55 -55.47
CA VAL A 977 12.81 10.56 -55.09
C VAL A 977 13.33 9.47 -54.15
N GLY A 978 14.66 9.34 -54.02
CA GLY A 978 15.31 8.28 -53.25
C GLY A 978 15.05 6.89 -53.85
N GLY A 979 15.49 5.84 -53.17
CA GLY A 979 15.29 4.48 -53.68
C GLY A 979 16.29 4.06 -54.75
N TYR A 980 17.38 4.81 -54.97
CA TYR A 980 18.37 4.50 -55.99
C TYR A 980 19.18 3.22 -55.72
N THR A 981 19.68 2.62 -56.78
CA THR A 981 20.42 1.35 -56.78
C THR A 981 21.77 1.53 -57.45
N LEU A 982 22.74 0.70 -57.05
CA LEU A 982 24.04 0.61 -57.71
C LEU A 982 24.22 -0.79 -58.30
N LEU A 983 24.48 -0.88 -59.60
CA LEU A 983 24.85 -2.12 -60.29
C LEU A 983 26.32 -2.09 -60.69
N LEU A 984 27.13 -3.00 -60.17
CA LEU A 984 28.50 -3.28 -60.63
C LEU A 984 28.50 -4.52 -61.53
N LYS A 985 29.03 -4.40 -62.75
CA LYS A 985 29.08 -5.52 -63.72
C LYS A 985 30.28 -5.47 -64.67
N PRO A 986 30.74 -6.61 -65.22
CA PRO A 986 31.71 -6.62 -66.32
C PRO A 986 31.08 -6.09 -67.61
N SER A 987 31.89 -5.42 -68.43
CA SER A 987 31.48 -4.88 -69.73
C SER A 987 32.39 -5.33 -70.86
N GLY A 988 31.79 -5.73 -71.98
CA GLY A 988 32.45 -6.10 -73.23
C GLY A 988 33.11 -7.49 -73.27
N ALA A 989 33.49 -8.06 -72.13
CA ALA A 989 34.08 -9.40 -71.99
C ALA A 989 34.05 -9.83 -70.51
N PRO A 990 34.34 -11.10 -70.17
CA PRO A 990 34.65 -11.49 -68.81
C PRO A 990 35.80 -10.66 -68.23
N ARG A 991 35.72 -10.32 -66.93
CA ARG A 991 36.68 -9.43 -66.24
C ARG A 991 37.18 -10.00 -64.92
N THR A 992 38.35 -9.55 -64.52
CA THR A 992 38.96 -9.85 -63.21
C THR A 992 39.18 -8.58 -62.40
N ILE A 993 38.75 -8.60 -61.14
CA ILE A 993 39.07 -7.65 -60.09
C ILE A 993 39.98 -8.39 -59.11
N SER A 994 41.23 -7.95 -59.00
CA SER A 994 42.28 -8.60 -58.22
C SER A 994 43.07 -7.57 -57.43
N GLY A 995 43.53 -7.98 -56.25
CA GLY A 995 44.29 -7.12 -55.36
C GLY A 995 44.78 -7.85 -54.13
N THR A 996 45.44 -7.12 -53.24
CA THR A 996 45.92 -7.65 -51.95
C THR A 996 45.40 -6.77 -50.81
N ASN A 997 44.55 -7.35 -49.96
CA ASN A 997 44.05 -6.68 -48.76
C ASN A 997 44.00 -7.66 -47.58
N ALA A 998 44.51 -7.25 -46.41
CA ALA A 998 44.56 -8.11 -45.21
C ALA A 998 43.20 -8.29 -44.52
N GLY A 999 42.23 -7.42 -44.82
CA GLY A 999 40.80 -7.58 -44.54
C GLY A 999 40.05 -7.95 -45.80
N ALA A 1000 38.97 -7.23 -46.14
CA ALA A 1000 38.19 -7.49 -47.34
C ALA A 1000 38.61 -6.63 -48.55
N LEU A 1001 38.77 -7.25 -49.73
CA LEU A 1001 39.15 -6.55 -50.95
C LEU A 1001 38.02 -5.63 -51.45
N ILE A 1002 36.78 -6.12 -51.49
CA ILE A 1002 35.58 -5.32 -51.75
C ILE A 1002 34.76 -5.24 -50.47
N ARG A 1003 34.41 -4.02 -50.04
CA ARG A 1003 33.63 -3.76 -48.83
C ARG A 1003 32.41 -2.91 -49.14
N LEU A 1004 31.24 -3.40 -48.75
CA LEU A 1004 30.01 -2.63 -48.65
C LEU A 1004 29.81 -2.32 -47.17
N ASN A 1005 29.95 -1.07 -46.76
CA ASN A 1005 29.94 -0.67 -45.35
C ASN A 1005 28.70 0.19 -45.04
N GLY A 1006 27.64 -0.47 -44.59
CA GLY A 1006 26.30 0.10 -44.44
C GLY A 1006 25.64 0.47 -45.77
N ALA A 1007 26.21 0.07 -46.90
CA ALA A 1007 25.66 0.42 -48.21
C ALA A 1007 24.48 -0.49 -48.56
N ASP A 1008 23.36 0.13 -48.91
CA ASP A 1008 22.13 -0.56 -49.26
C ASP A 1008 21.91 -0.66 -50.77
N ARG A 1009 21.17 -1.69 -51.21
CA ARG A 1009 20.70 -1.82 -52.60
C ARG A 1009 21.84 -1.85 -53.64
N VAL A 1010 22.99 -2.40 -53.25
CA VAL A 1010 24.11 -2.67 -54.13
C VAL A 1010 23.95 -4.05 -54.75
N ARG A 1011 24.09 -4.11 -56.07
CA ARG A 1011 24.13 -5.34 -56.83
C ARG A 1011 25.47 -5.50 -57.53
N ILE A 1012 26.17 -6.58 -57.21
CA ILE A 1012 27.36 -7.01 -57.96
C ILE A 1012 26.95 -8.23 -58.78
N ASP A 1013 26.86 -8.06 -60.10
CA ASP A 1013 26.44 -9.11 -61.03
C ASP A 1013 27.57 -9.43 -62.00
N GLY A 1014 28.04 -10.66 -61.98
CA GLY A 1014 29.15 -11.06 -62.84
C GLY A 1014 28.79 -11.43 -64.26
N SER A 1015 27.56 -11.20 -64.73
CA SER A 1015 27.16 -11.47 -66.11
C SER A 1015 27.29 -10.22 -67.01
N THR A 1016 27.75 -10.43 -68.25
CA THR A 1016 27.80 -9.38 -69.29
C THR A 1016 26.43 -9.14 -69.95
N ALA A 1017 25.51 -10.11 -69.85
CA ALA A 1017 24.15 -10.03 -70.35
C ALA A 1017 23.25 -9.16 -69.44
N ALA A 1018 22.69 -8.08 -69.98
CA ALA A 1018 21.96 -7.08 -69.21
C ALA A 1018 20.51 -7.46 -68.81
N THR A 1019 20.01 -8.66 -69.15
CA THR A 1019 18.62 -9.02 -68.89
C THR A 1019 18.45 -9.90 -67.65
N PHE A 1020 17.80 -9.33 -66.66
CA PHE A 1020 17.29 -9.97 -65.45
C PHE A 1020 16.14 -10.94 -65.78
N ALA A 1021 16.47 -12.12 -66.30
CA ALA A 1021 15.60 -13.26 -66.10
C ALA A 1021 16.06 -13.97 -64.83
N ALA A 1022 15.15 -14.08 -63.85
CA ALA A 1022 15.25 -15.16 -62.88
C ALA A 1022 15.59 -16.44 -63.64
N SER A 1023 16.50 -17.26 -63.12
CA SER A 1023 16.83 -18.59 -63.65
C SER A 1023 15.63 -19.53 -63.52
N ALA A 1024 14.52 -19.20 -64.19
CA ALA A 1024 13.21 -19.84 -64.10
C ALA A 1024 13.11 -21.09 -64.98
N GLY A 1025 14.21 -21.55 -65.59
CA GLY A 1025 14.19 -22.68 -66.52
C GLY A 1025 14.91 -23.95 -66.06
N LEU A 1026 15.88 -23.86 -65.16
CA LEU A 1026 16.62 -25.03 -64.68
C LEU A 1026 17.30 -24.68 -63.35
N ARG A 1027 16.61 -24.91 -62.22
CA ARG A 1027 17.22 -24.82 -60.88
C ARG A 1027 18.22 -25.97 -60.73
N VAL A 1028 19.47 -25.70 -61.09
CA VAL A 1028 20.58 -26.66 -60.97
C VAL A 1028 21.26 -26.43 -59.62
N VAL A 1029 21.44 -27.50 -58.86
CA VAL A 1029 22.22 -27.44 -57.62
C VAL A 1029 23.66 -27.01 -57.94
N GLY A 1030 24.14 -25.95 -57.29
CA GLY A 1030 25.42 -25.33 -57.63
C GLY A 1030 25.38 -24.32 -58.79
N GLY A 1031 24.20 -24.02 -59.32
CA GLY A 1031 23.96 -22.93 -60.28
C GLY A 1031 24.46 -23.19 -61.70
N THR A 1032 24.64 -22.11 -62.48
CA THR A 1032 25.04 -22.11 -63.90
C THR A 1032 26.39 -21.40 -64.08
N PRO A 1033 27.50 -22.15 -64.24
CA PRO A 1033 28.85 -21.56 -64.36
C PRO A 1033 29.03 -20.58 -65.52
N ALA A 1034 28.31 -20.78 -66.64
CA ALA A 1034 28.43 -19.93 -67.83
C ALA A 1034 28.03 -18.46 -67.61
N LEU A 1035 27.30 -18.16 -66.54
CA LEU A 1035 26.93 -16.78 -66.19
C LEU A 1035 28.01 -16.07 -65.35
N ARG A 1036 29.03 -16.81 -64.85
CA ARG A 1036 30.05 -16.29 -63.95
C ARG A 1036 31.21 -15.66 -64.72
N GLU A 1037 31.00 -14.45 -65.25
CA GLU A 1037 31.96 -13.74 -66.10
C GLU A 1037 32.76 -12.66 -65.35
N LEU A 1038 32.52 -12.46 -64.05
CA LEU A 1038 33.32 -11.59 -63.19
C LEU A 1038 34.04 -12.41 -62.12
N THR A 1039 35.37 -12.32 -62.12
CA THR A 1039 36.23 -12.89 -61.09
C THR A 1039 36.64 -11.81 -60.11
N ILE A 1040 36.45 -12.05 -58.81
CA ILE A 1040 36.98 -11.20 -57.73
C ILE A 1040 37.95 -12.05 -56.91
N GLN A 1041 39.21 -11.62 -56.82
CA GLN A 1041 40.26 -12.37 -56.16
C GLN A 1041 41.05 -11.52 -55.16
N ASN A 1042 41.09 -11.95 -53.90
CA ASN A 1042 42.04 -11.41 -52.92
C ASN A 1042 43.27 -12.31 -52.84
N THR A 1043 44.43 -11.78 -53.24
CA THR A 1043 45.71 -12.50 -53.30
C THR A 1043 46.53 -12.39 -52.01
N ASN A 1044 45.96 -11.81 -50.95
CA ASN A 1044 46.66 -11.63 -49.68
C ASN A 1044 46.97 -12.97 -49.00
N THR A 1045 48.20 -13.11 -48.49
CA THR A 1045 48.69 -14.32 -47.82
C THR A 1045 48.53 -14.28 -46.29
N GLY A 1046 47.95 -13.23 -45.72
CA GLY A 1046 47.63 -13.12 -44.31
C GLY A 1046 46.31 -13.81 -43.96
N THR A 1047 46.20 -14.36 -42.75
CA THR A 1047 45.11 -15.26 -42.30
C THR A 1047 43.75 -14.61 -42.07
N SER A 1048 43.64 -13.28 -42.19
CA SER A 1048 42.41 -12.51 -41.97
C SER A 1048 41.76 -12.02 -43.26
N ALA A 1049 42.35 -12.37 -44.42
CA ALA A 1049 41.89 -11.89 -45.71
C ALA A 1049 40.48 -12.41 -46.05
N VAL A 1050 39.66 -11.53 -46.61
CA VAL A 1050 38.32 -11.80 -47.11
C VAL A 1050 38.20 -11.26 -48.53
N VAL A 1051 37.39 -11.89 -49.38
CA VAL A 1051 37.25 -11.41 -50.77
C VAL A 1051 36.20 -10.30 -50.84
N ILE A 1052 35.00 -10.57 -50.33
CA ILE A 1052 33.89 -9.60 -50.29
C ILE A 1052 33.30 -9.56 -48.88
N ALA A 1053 33.17 -8.37 -48.30
CA ALA A 1053 32.47 -8.17 -47.03
C ALA A 1053 31.31 -7.19 -47.18
N VAL A 1054 30.14 -7.59 -46.67
CA VAL A 1054 28.97 -6.73 -46.45
C VAL A 1054 28.89 -6.48 -44.95
N GLN A 1055 29.15 -5.24 -44.56
CA GLN A 1055 29.41 -4.83 -43.20
C GLN A 1055 28.29 -3.88 -42.75
N SER A 1056 27.88 -3.97 -41.49
CA SER A 1056 26.73 -3.21 -40.97
C SER A 1056 26.90 -1.69 -41.01
N GLY A 1057 28.12 -1.15 -41.04
CA GLY A 1057 28.30 0.30 -40.93
C GLY A 1057 27.58 0.86 -39.69
N ALA A 1058 26.84 1.94 -39.85
CA ALA A 1058 26.08 2.57 -38.76
C ALA A 1058 24.61 2.11 -38.64
N ALA A 1059 24.00 1.59 -39.71
CA ALA A 1059 22.55 1.31 -39.80
C ALA A 1059 22.20 -0.03 -40.49
N GLY A 1060 23.18 -0.92 -40.63
CA GLY A 1060 23.08 -2.14 -41.43
C GLY A 1060 23.36 -1.91 -42.91
N ALA A 1061 23.76 -2.95 -43.63
CA ALA A 1061 23.83 -2.97 -45.09
C ALA A 1061 22.75 -3.91 -45.62
N GLN A 1062 21.74 -3.37 -46.28
CA GLN A 1062 20.49 -4.06 -46.58
C GLN A 1062 20.26 -4.23 -48.09
N ASN A 1063 19.52 -5.28 -48.46
CA ASN A 1063 19.05 -5.52 -49.83
C ASN A 1063 20.18 -5.64 -50.86
N ASN A 1064 21.37 -6.10 -50.46
CA ASN A 1064 22.49 -6.27 -51.37
C ASN A 1064 22.44 -7.64 -52.05
N THR A 1065 22.86 -7.69 -53.31
CA THR A 1065 22.91 -8.95 -54.08
C THR A 1065 24.29 -9.17 -54.71
N LEU A 1066 24.92 -10.27 -54.33
CA LEU A 1066 26.11 -10.81 -54.97
C LEU A 1066 25.67 -11.96 -55.87
N LYS A 1067 25.77 -11.79 -57.19
CA LYS A 1067 25.25 -12.78 -58.16
C LYS A 1067 26.24 -13.09 -59.27
N ASN A 1068 26.28 -14.35 -59.69
CA ASN A 1068 27.02 -14.77 -60.88
C ASN A 1068 28.53 -14.48 -60.77
N LEU A 1069 29.14 -14.65 -59.60
CA LEU A 1069 30.55 -14.30 -59.38
C LEU A 1069 31.45 -15.53 -59.29
N ASN A 1070 32.70 -15.39 -59.72
CA ASN A 1070 33.80 -16.26 -59.28
C ASN A 1070 34.53 -15.55 -58.14
N VAL A 1071 34.42 -16.06 -56.92
CA VAL A 1071 35.06 -15.51 -55.72
C VAL A 1071 36.23 -16.40 -55.30
N LEU A 1072 37.44 -15.85 -55.37
CA LEU A 1072 38.67 -16.60 -55.11
C LEU A 1072 39.48 -15.96 -53.98
N GLY A 1073 39.77 -16.76 -52.96
CA GLY A 1073 40.85 -16.45 -52.03
C GLY A 1073 42.23 -16.75 -52.61
N GLN A 1074 43.26 -16.49 -51.82
CA GLN A 1074 44.65 -16.82 -52.15
C GLN A 1074 44.96 -18.29 -51.84
N ASP A 1075 44.59 -18.78 -50.68
CA ASP A 1075 44.85 -20.15 -50.27
C ASP A 1075 43.87 -20.53 -49.14
N PRO A 1076 43.39 -21.78 -49.06
CA PRO A 1076 42.50 -22.21 -47.98
C PRO A 1076 43.08 -21.98 -46.57
N THR A 1077 44.40 -21.88 -46.43
CA THR A 1077 45.09 -21.63 -45.15
C THR A 1077 45.22 -20.16 -44.78
N THR A 1078 45.11 -19.24 -45.74
CA THR A 1078 45.34 -17.80 -45.53
C THR A 1078 44.09 -16.96 -45.73
N THR A 1079 43.20 -17.29 -46.66
CA THR A 1079 41.95 -16.54 -46.80
C THR A 1079 40.94 -17.02 -45.77
N LEU A 1080 40.51 -16.13 -44.87
CA LEU A 1080 39.54 -16.45 -43.82
C LEU A 1080 38.18 -16.76 -44.44
N MET A 1081 37.62 -15.86 -45.27
CA MET A 1081 36.27 -16.00 -45.80
C MET A 1081 36.20 -15.62 -47.28
N GLY A 1082 35.38 -16.32 -48.06
CA GLY A 1082 35.05 -15.88 -49.43
C GLY A 1082 34.12 -14.68 -49.38
N ILE A 1083 32.94 -14.86 -48.80
CA ILE A 1083 31.93 -13.80 -48.61
C ILE A 1083 31.55 -13.75 -47.13
N ALA A 1084 31.51 -12.55 -46.55
CA ALA A 1084 31.14 -12.33 -45.16
C ALA A 1084 30.06 -11.26 -45.01
N PHE A 1085 29.00 -11.56 -44.25
CA PHE A 1085 28.00 -10.61 -43.76
C PHE A 1085 28.17 -10.46 -42.24
N GLY A 1086 28.39 -9.24 -41.74
CA GLY A 1086 28.67 -9.04 -40.31
C GLY A 1086 29.11 -7.62 -39.96
N GLY A 1087 29.92 -7.50 -38.91
CA GLY A 1087 30.41 -6.20 -38.41
C GLY A 1087 31.54 -5.59 -39.24
N ALA A 1088 32.04 -4.44 -38.77
CA ALA A 1088 33.13 -3.69 -39.41
C ALA A 1088 34.45 -4.49 -39.52
N THR A 1089 34.65 -5.48 -38.65
CA THR A 1089 35.76 -6.45 -38.74
C THR A 1089 35.20 -7.79 -39.21
N PRO A 1090 35.71 -8.39 -40.31
CA PRO A 1090 35.23 -9.68 -40.76
C PRO A 1090 35.27 -10.76 -39.66
N GLY A 1091 34.16 -11.49 -39.46
CA GLY A 1091 33.99 -12.45 -38.38
C GLY A 1091 33.44 -11.89 -37.06
N THR A 1092 33.09 -10.60 -37.01
CA THR A 1092 32.37 -9.97 -35.89
C THR A 1092 30.89 -9.78 -36.21
N THR A 1093 30.08 -9.54 -35.19
CA THR A 1093 28.62 -9.39 -35.30
C THR A 1093 28.25 -8.09 -36.02
N GLY A 1094 27.22 -8.11 -36.86
CA GLY A 1094 26.69 -6.93 -37.55
C GLY A 1094 25.21 -6.73 -37.26
N THR A 1095 24.81 -5.48 -37.07
CA THR A 1095 23.41 -5.06 -36.91
C THR A 1095 22.74 -4.90 -38.28
N ASP A 1096 21.49 -5.34 -38.40
CA ASP A 1096 20.57 -5.03 -39.50
C ASP A 1096 21.10 -5.30 -40.93
N ASN A 1097 21.91 -6.35 -41.12
CA ASN A 1097 22.38 -6.76 -42.45
C ASN A 1097 21.30 -7.59 -43.18
N ASP A 1098 20.16 -6.96 -43.44
CA ASP A 1098 18.94 -7.64 -43.84
C ASP A 1098 18.77 -7.79 -45.36
N ASN A 1099 18.02 -8.82 -45.76
CA ASN A 1099 17.63 -9.10 -47.14
C ASN A 1099 18.82 -9.23 -48.11
N ASN A 1100 19.99 -9.60 -47.59
CA ASN A 1100 21.20 -9.78 -48.37
C ASN A 1100 21.21 -11.14 -49.07
N ARG A 1101 21.80 -11.18 -50.26
CA ARG A 1101 21.67 -12.34 -51.15
C ARG A 1101 22.97 -12.74 -51.84
N VAL A 1102 23.30 -14.03 -51.75
CA VAL A 1102 24.37 -14.68 -52.54
C VAL A 1102 23.75 -15.70 -53.47
N GLU A 1103 23.84 -15.49 -54.78
CA GLU A 1103 23.24 -16.37 -55.80
C GLU A 1103 24.20 -16.75 -56.93
N ASN A 1104 24.22 -18.03 -57.27
CA ASN A 1104 24.96 -18.52 -58.45
C ASN A 1104 26.45 -18.12 -58.45
N CYS A 1105 27.07 -18.04 -57.28
CA CYS A 1105 28.49 -17.76 -57.14
C CYS A 1105 29.31 -19.05 -57.00
N THR A 1106 30.54 -19.05 -57.49
CA THR A 1106 31.59 -20.01 -57.09
C THR A 1106 32.43 -19.40 -55.97
N ILE A 1107 32.69 -20.15 -54.91
CA ILE A 1107 33.60 -19.73 -53.84
C ILE A 1107 34.71 -20.78 -53.67
N LYS A 1108 35.97 -20.35 -53.74
CA LYS A 1108 37.16 -21.21 -53.70
C LYS A 1108 38.28 -20.60 -52.85
N ARG A 1109 39.20 -21.46 -52.38
CA ARG A 1109 40.48 -21.08 -51.74
C ARG A 1109 40.32 -20.26 -50.46
N SER A 1110 39.38 -20.62 -49.59
CA SER A 1110 39.17 -19.96 -48.30
C SER A 1110 38.87 -20.94 -47.16
N SER A 1111 39.02 -20.49 -45.92
CA SER A 1111 38.73 -21.31 -44.73
C SER A 1111 37.24 -21.48 -44.51
N TYR A 1112 36.48 -20.39 -44.66
CA TYR A 1112 35.02 -20.36 -44.69
C TYR A 1112 34.57 -19.93 -46.09
N GLY A 1113 33.55 -20.56 -46.64
CA GLY A 1113 32.96 -20.16 -47.92
C GLY A 1113 32.13 -18.89 -47.78
N ILE A 1114 30.94 -19.03 -47.19
CA ILE A 1114 30.00 -17.94 -46.90
C ILE A 1114 29.75 -17.89 -45.39
N TYR A 1115 29.88 -16.69 -44.81
CA TYR A 1115 29.73 -16.44 -43.38
C TYR A 1115 28.69 -15.34 -43.16
N SER A 1116 27.72 -15.54 -42.27
CA SER A 1116 26.76 -14.51 -41.84
C SER A 1116 26.62 -14.47 -40.33
N LEU A 1117 26.62 -13.27 -39.74
CA LEU A 1117 26.53 -13.10 -38.30
C LEU A 1117 25.74 -11.84 -37.92
N GLY A 1118 24.49 -12.03 -37.48
CA GLY A 1118 23.67 -10.95 -36.91
C GLY A 1118 24.14 -10.54 -35.51
N GLU A 1119 23.66 -9.40 -35.01
CA GLU A 1119 24.10 -8.81 -33.74
C GLU A 1119 23.85 -9.74 -32.55
N SER A 1120 22.61 -10.19 -32.42
CA SER A 1120 22.17 -11.04 -31.33
C SER A 1120 20.88 -11.77 -31.71
N ALA A 1121 20.43 -12.72 -30.89
CA ALA A 1121 19.12 -13.34 -31.09
C ALA A 1121 17.94 -12.34 -30.96
N ALA A 1122 18.14 -11.19 -30.30
CA ALA A 1122 17.12 -10.14 -30.18
C ALA A 1122 17.09 -9.21 -31.41
N ASN A 1123 18.24 -9.05 -32.07
CA ASN A 1123 18.43 -8.27 -33.29
C ASN A 1123 19.09 -9.16 -34.36
N PRO A 1124 18.39 -10.17 -34.89
CA PRO A 1124 18.94 -11.05 -35.91
C PRO A 1124 19.00 -10.34 -37.26
N ASN A 1125 19.85 -10.81 -38.17
CA ASN A 1125 19.65 -10.45 -39.58
C ASN A 1125 18.38 -11.14 -40.08
N THR A 1126 17.60 -10.45 -40.91
CA THR A 1126 16.37 -10.98 -41.48
C THR A 1126 16.47 -11.19 -42.99
N GLY A 1127 15.85 -12.25 -43.51
CA GLY A 1127 15.67 -12.42 -44.96
C GLY A 1127 16.93 -12.74 -45.78
N THR A 1128 18.03 -13.18 -45.16
CA THR A 1128 19.25 -13.62 -45.87
C THR A 1128 18.96 -14.78 -46.84
N VAL A 1129 19.42 -14.70 -48.08
CA VAL A 1129 19.25 -15.76 -49.09
C VAL A 1129 20.58 -16.21 -49.68
N ILE A 1130 20.92 -17.48 -49.46
CA ILE A 1130 22.13 -18.14 -49.98
C ILE A 1130 21.69 -19.29 -50.89
N THR A 1131 21.73 -19.10 -52.21
CA THR A 1131 21.17 -20.08 -53.14
C THR A 1131 21.94 -20.34 -54.42
N MET A 1132 21.89 -21.58 -54.92
CA MET A 1132 22.49 -21.99 -56.20
C MET A 1132 24.00 -21.74 -56.27
N ASN A 1133 24.71 -21.67 -55.14
CA ASN A 1133 26.15 -21.44 -55.10
C ASN A 1133 26.94 -22.75 -55.21
N ASP A 1134 28.11 -22.69 -55.83
CA ASP A 1134 29.07 -23.80 -55.92
C ASP A 1134 30.27 -23.56 -55.01
N LEU A 1135 30.32 -24.33 -53.93
CA LEU A 1135 31.33 -24.38 -52.89
C LEU A 1135 31.96 -25.78 -52.83
N SER A 1136 32.01 -26.50 -53.96
CA SER A 1136 32.35 -27.93 -54.02
C SER A 1136 33.73 -28.26 -54.60
N ALA A 1137 34.60 -27.25 -54.71
CA ALA A 1137 35.96 -27.43 -55.24
C ALA A 1137 36.83 -28.33 -54.34
N THR A 1138 37.80 -29.01 -54.95
CA THR A 1138 38.71 -29.95 -54.29
C THR A 1138 40.18 -29.54 -54.51
N GLY A 1139 41.12 -30.24 -53.87
CA GLY A 1139 42.56 -29.98 -54.04
C GLY A 1139 42.98 -28.61 -53.50
N THR A 1140 43.77 -27.85 -54.25
CA THR A 1140 44.22 -26.49 -53.85
C THR A 1140 43.10 -25.45 -53.88
N ASP A 1141 42.01 -25.72 -54.62
CA ASP A 1141 40.88 -24.80 -54.77
C ASP A 1141 39.81 -24.97 -53.67
N ARG A 1142 39.96 -25.98 -52.82
CA ARG A 1142 38.96 -26.38 -51.83
C ARG A 1142 38.65 -25.32 -50.77
N LEU A 1143 37.58 -25.55 -50.03
CA LEU A 1143 37.37 -24.88 -48.74
C LEU A 1143 38.09 -25.63 -47.61
N ARG A 1144 38.62 -24.92 -46.61
CA ARG A 1144 39.38 -25.54 -45.53
C ARG A 1144 38.53 -26.10 -44.40
N ARG A 1145 37.54 -25.35 -43.93
CA ARG A 1145 36.80 -25.66 -42.68
C ARG A 1145 35.30 -25.78 -42.86
N ILE A 1146 34.68 -24.72 -43.38
CA ILE A 1146 33.23 -24.56 -43.36
C ILE A 1146 32.74 -24.05 -44.70
N GLY A 1147 31.67 -24.65 -45.21
CA GLY A 1147 31.04 -24.23 -46.46
C GLY A 1147 30.23 -22.96 -46.25
N ILE A 1148 29.15 -23.08 -45.48
CA ILE A 1148 28.23 -21.99 -45.15
C ILE A 1148 28.01 -22.00 -43.63
N VAL A 1149 28.12 -20.85 -42.98
CA VAL A 1149 27.75 -20.70 -41.56
C VAL A 1149 26.99 -19.41 -41.33
N VAL A 1150 25.95 -19.50 -40.50
CA VAL A 1150 25.11 -18.38 -40.12
C VAL A 1150 24.84 -18.39 -38.61
N PHE A 1151 24.80 -17.24 -37.94
CA PHE A 1151 24.27 -17.11 -36.58
C PHE A 1151 23.40 -15.86 -36.44
N ASN A 1152 22.48 -15.86 -35.48
CA ASN A 1152 21.56 -14.75 -35.22
C ASN A 1152 20.82 -14.34 -36.49
N GLU A 1153 20.05 -15.25 -37.05
CA GLU A 1153 19.28 -15.05 -38.28
C GLU A 1153 17.81 -15.43 -38.06
N ASP A 1154 16.90 -14.65 -38.64
CA ASP A 1154 15.49 -14.97 -38.77
C ASP A 1154 15.10 -15.09 -40.25
N GLY A 1155 14.57 -16.25 -40.63
CA GLY A 1155 14.07 -16.48 -41.99
C GLY A 1155 15.15 -16.75 -43.06
N VAL A 1156 16.39 -17.07 -42.67
CA VAL A 1156 17.48 -17.36 -43.63
C VAL A 1156 17.13 -18.54 -44.56
N GLN A 1157 17.38 -18.39 -45.86
CA GLN A 1157 17.17 -19.42 -46.87
C GLN A 1157 18.50 -19.93 -47.42
N ILE A 1158 18.83 -21.19 -47.16
CA ILE A 1158 20.01 -21.86 -47.71
C ILE A 1158 19.54 -22.96 -48.64
N THR A 1159 19.47 -22.67 -49.95
CA THR A 1159 18.81 -23.57 -50.91
C THR A 1159 19.59 -23.85 -52.18
N GLU A 1160 19.55 -25.10 -52.66
CA GLU A 1160 20.10 -25.47 -53.98
C GLU A 1160 21.63 -25.22 -54.12
N ASN A 1161 22.37 -25.15 -53.01
CA ASN A 1161 23.83 -25.01 -53.03
C ASN A 1161 24.52 -26.37 -53.22
N SER A 1162 25.65 -26.39 -53.92
CA SER A 1162 26.59 -27.52 -53.97
C SER A 1162 27.75 -27.22 -53.01
N VAL A 1163 27.86 -27.94 -51.90
CA VAL A 1163 28.90 -27.72 -50.87
C VAL A 1163 29.73 -28.99 -50.75
N GLY A 1164 31.05 -28.91 -50.87
CA GLY A 1164 31.85 -30.13 -50.87
C GLY A 1164 33.35 -29.94 -51.01
N GLY A 1165 34.08 -31.05 -50.94
CA GLY A 1165 35.54 -31.03 -50.99
C GLY A 1165 36.19 -30.40 -49.75
N LEU A 1166 35.45 -30.26 -48.65
CA LEU A 1166 35.97 -29.75 -47.39
C LEU A 1166 36.93 -30.78 -46.80
N ASP A 1167 38.12 -30.32 -46.43
CA ASP A 1167 39.19 -31.20 -45.94
C ASP A 1167 39.98 -30.49 -44.83
N THR A 1168 39.45 -30.52 -43.60
CA THR A 1168 40.02 -29.74 -42.50
C THR A 1168 41.25 -30.44 -41.93
N ASN A 1169 42.38 -29.75 -41.99
CA ASN A 1169 43.67 -30.14 -41.41
C ASN A 1169 44.05 -29.29 -40.18
N GLN A 1170 43.09 -28.56 -39.62
CA GLN A 1170 43.24 -27.72 -38.43
C GLN A 1170 42.56 -28.37 -37.24
N SER A 1171 42.92 -27.92 -36.03
CA SER A 1171 42.33 -28.38 -34.77
C SER A 1171 40.93 -27.79 -34.55
N ALA A 1172 39.98 -28.15 -35.42
CA ALA A 1172 38.59 -27.70 -35.35
C ALA A 1172 37.67 -28.61 -36.19
N ASP A 1173 36.38 -28.62 -35.85
CA ASP A 1173 35.36 -29.38 -36.58
C ASP A 1173 35.18 -28.92 -38.04
N CYS A 1174 34.79 -29.87 -38.88
CA CYS A 1174 34.47 -29.66 -40.30
C CYS A 1174 32.96 -29.64 -40.51
N VAL A 1175 32.40 -28.54 -41.02
CA VAL A 1175 30.94 -28.42 -41.16
C VAL A 1175 30.59 -27.90 -42.55
N ALA A 1176 29.78 -28.63 -43.33
CA ALA A 1176 29.35 -28.09 -44.63
C ALA A 1176 28.36 -26.93 -44.48
N ILE A 1177 27.31 -27.10 -43.67
CA ILE A 1177 26.35 -26.04 -43.34
C ILE A 1177 26.14 -25.96 -41.83
N GLY A 1178 26.54 -24.85 -41.21
CA GLY A 1178 26.34 -24.57 -39.79
C GLY A 1178 25.22 -23.54 -39.58
N LEU A 1179 24.13 -23.96 -38.94
CA LEU A 1179 23.05 -23.09 -38.48
C LEU A 1179 23.24 -22.81 -36.99
N GLY A 1180 23.73 -21.63 -36.63
CA GLY A 1180 23.91 -21.21 -35.25
C GLY A 1180 25.07 -21.92 -34.53
N THR A 1181 25.84 -22.74 -35.23
CA THR A 1181 26.99 -23.45 -34.68
C THR A 1181 28.07 -23.69 -35.74
N GLN A 1182 29.32 -23.69 -35.26
CA GLN A 1182 30.53 -24.04 -36.02
C GLN A 1182 31.34 -25.16 -35.33
N LEU A 1183 30.77 -25.76 -34.28
CA LEU A 1183 31.34 -26.84 -33.47
C LEU A 1183 30.31 -27.96 -33.27
N ILE A 1184 30.79 -29.17 -33.03
CA ILE A 1184 29.97 -30.35 -32.73
C ILE A 1184 30.30 -30.78 -31.30
N ASP A 1185 29.43 -30.42 -30.36
CA ASP A 1185 29.59 -30.70 -28.92
C ASP A 1185 28.42 -31.57 -28.42
N THR A 1186 28.70 -32.52 -27.52
CA THR A 1186 27.71 -33.42 -26.91
C THR A 1186 27.16 -32.92 -25.58
N THR A 1187 27.69 -31.82 -25.03
CA THR A 1187 27.45 -31.34 -23.67
C THR A 1187 26.79 -29.96 -23.56
N PHE A 1188 26.93 -29.11 -24.59
CA PHE A 1188 26.31 -27.78 -24.62
C PHE A 1188 25.50 -27.57 -25.90
N THR A 1189 24.25 -27.13 -25.75
CA THR A 1189 23.48 -26.51 -26.84
C THR A 1189 23.49 -25.01 -26.61
N ASN A 1190 24.40 -24.29 -27.26
CA ASN A 1190 24.32 -22.83 -27.29
C ASN A 1190 23.16 -22.42 -28.19
N ALA A 1191 22.34 -21.46 -27.76
CA ALA A 1191 21.34 -20.83 -28.63
C ALA A 1191 22.07 -19.99 -29.68
N GLY A 1192 22.18 -20.49 -30.91
CA GLY A 1192 22.88 -19.81 -32.01
C GLY A 1192 22.07 -18.71 -32.69
N GLY A 1193 20.94 -18.32 -32.11
CA GLY A 1193 20.06 -17.26 -32.59
C GLY A 1193 19.33 -17.56 -33.90
N ILE A 1194 19.19 -18.83 -34.31
CA ILE A 1194 18.55 -19.19 -35.59
C ILE A 1194 17.07 -19.49 -35.41
N THR A 1195 16.22 -18.75 -36.12
CA THR A 1195 14.77 -18.95 -36.17
C THR A 1195 14.24 -18.90 -37.61
N ASN A 1196 13.15 -19.62 -37.87
CA ASN A 1196 12.43 -19.67 -39.16
C ASN A 1196 13.30 -19.99 -40.40
N ALA A 1197 14.46 -20.65 -40.24
CA ALA A 1197 15.36 -20.95 -41.35
C ALA A 1197 14.78 -22.00 -42.31
N LEU A 1198 15.06 -21.87 -43.61
CA LEU A 1198 14.79 -22.88 -44.63
C LEU A 1198 16.11 -23.41 -45.23
N VAL A 1199 16.46 -24.65 -44.92
CA VAL A 1199 17.60 -25.35 -45.52
C VAL A 1199 17.08 -26.46 -46.41
N SER A 1200 17.10 -26.26 -47.74
CA SER A 1200 16.51 -27.24 -48.65
C SER A 1200 17.22 -27.44 -49.99
N ARG A 1201 17.15 -28.68 -50.51
CA ARG A 1201 17.68 -29.03 -51.85
C ARG A 1201 19.18 -28.77 -52.02
N ASN A 1202 19.96 -28.74 -50.94
CA ASN A 1202 21.41 -28.65 -51.03
C ASN A 1202 22.03 -30.02 -51.33
N ARG A 1203 23.14 -30.03 -52.09
CA ARG A 1203 23.98 -31.21 -52.30
C ARG A 1203 25.28 -31.04 -51.52
N ILE A 1204 25.51 -31.93 -50.55
CA ILE A 1204 26.68 -31.93 -49.69
C ILE A 1204 27.50 -33.20 -49.97
N THR A 1205 28.74 -33.03 -50.40
CA THR A 1205 29.62 -34.16 -50.76
C THR A 1205 31.06 -33.95 -50.28
N GLY A 1206 31.61 -34.88 -49.50
CA GLY A 1206 33.02 -34.85 -49.11
C GLY A 1206 33.30 -33.77 -48.05
N VAL A 1207 32.91 -34.06 -46.82
CA VAL A 1207 33.21 -33.26 -45.63
C VAL A 1207 34.13 -34.08 -44.73
N ASN A 1208 35.42 -33.81 -44.82
CA ASN A 1208 36.46 -34.61 -44.18
C ASN A 1208 37.17 -33.84 -43.07
N SER A 1209 37.34 -34.49 -41.92
CA SER A 1209 38.21 -34.05 -40.82
C SER A 1209 39.41 -34.97 -40.69
N GLN A 1210 40.62 -34.40 -40.67
CA GLN A 1210 41.88 -35.17 -40.63
C GLN A 1210 42.52 -35.22 -39.23
N SER A 1211 42.07 -34.40 -38.28
CA SER A 1211 42.83 -34.01 -37.07
C SER A 1211 42.24 -34.50 -35.74
N GLY A 1212 41.29 -35.44 -35.77
CA GLY A 1212 40.63 -35.99 -34.57
C GLY A 1212 39.40 -35.20 -34.09
N PHE A 1213 38.96 -34.18 -34.86
CA PHE A 1213 37.74 -33.42 -34.61
C PHE A 1213 36.57 -33.94 -35.47
N SER A 1214 35.34 -33.58 -35.12
CA SER A 1214 34.13 -34.10 -35.75
C SER A 1214 33.87 -33.51 -37.13
N ALA A 1215 33.04 -34.18 -37.93
CA ALA A 1215 32.57 -33.70 -39.22
C ALA A 1215 31.04 -33.77 -39.32
N ALA A 1216 30.40 -32.75 -39.89
CA ALA A 1216 28.95 -32.72 -40.10
C ALA A 1216 28.56 -32.19 -41.49
N GLY A 1217 27.52 -32.79 -42.07
CA GLY A 1217 26.86 -32.24 -43.26
C GLY A 1217 26.09 -30.97 -42.92
N ILE A 1218 25.12 -31.08 -42.02
CA ILE A 1218 24.33 -29.94 -41.51
C ILE A 1218 24.34 -30.01 -39.98
N ALA A 1219 24.76 -28.94 -39.31
CA ALA A 1219 24.72 -28.80 -37.86
C ALA A 1219 23.76 -27.67 -37.46
N VAL A 1220 22.91 -27.88 -36.46
CA VAL A 1220 21.83 -26.94 -36.09
C VAL A 1220 21.82 -26.64 -34.59
N ALA A 1221 21.86 -25.36 -34.26
CA ALA A 1221 21.73 -24.78 -32.93
C ALA A 1221 20.70 -23.63 -32.98
N GLY A 1222 19.42 -23.98 -32.87
CA GLY A 1222 18.29 -23.05 -32.99
C GLY A 1222 18.04 -22.20 -31.74
N SER A 1223 17.00 -21.36 -31.78
CA SER A 1223 16.54 -20.56 -30.63
C SER A 1223 15.01 -20.62 -30.46
N PRO A 1224 14.47 -20.33 -29.26
CA PRO A 1224 13.03 -20.28 -29.03
C PRO A 1224 12.45 -19.04 -29.72
N GLY A 1225 11.85 -19.21 -30.90
CA GLY A 1225 11.30 -18.08 -31.67
C GLY A 1225 10.67 -18.46 -33.03
N GLY A 1226 10.98 -19.66 -33.56
CA GLY A 1226 10.38 -20.16 -34.80
C GLY A 1226 10.99 -21.50 -35.24
N ALA A 1227 10.28 -22.29 -36.05
CA ALA A 1227 10.76 -23.62 -36.46
C ALA A 1227 11.74 -23.54 -37.64
N ASN A 1228 12.91 -24.16 -37.50
CA ASN A 1228 13.89 -24.29 -38.59
C ASN A 1228 13.56 -25.53 -39.43
N LEU A 1229 13.31 -25.36 -40.74
CA LEU A 1229 12.96 -26.42 -41.66
C LEU A 1229 14.17 -26.89 -42.47
N VAL A 1230 14.64 -28.11 -42.17
CA VAL A 1230 15.66 -28.81 -42.95
C VAL A 1230 14.99 -29.91 -43.78
N VAL A 1231 14.94 -29.76 -45.11
CA VAL A 1231 14.15 -30.66 -45.97
C VAL A 1231 14.81 -30.91 -47.32
N ASN A 1232 14.76 -32.16 -47.80
CA ASN A 1232 15.20 -32.55 -49.14
C ASN A 1232 16.67 -32.21 -49.46
N ASN A 1233 17.58 -32.36 -48.50
CA ASN A 1233 19.03 -32.18 -48.71
C ASN A 1233 19.69 -33.55 -48.96
N MET A 1234 20.68 -33.60 -49.87
CA MET A 1234 21.48 -34.81 -50.12
C MET A 1234 22.84 -34.67 -49.42
N ILE A 1235 23.18 -35.60 -48.54
CA ILE A 1235 24.43 -35.57 -47.76
C ILE A 1235 25.18 -36.89 -47.97
N SER A 1236 26.44 -36.83 -48.39
CA SER A 1236 27.29 -38.00 -48.57
C SER A 1236 28.77 -37.71 -48.32
N GLY A 1237 29.53 -38.72 -47.90
CA GLY A 1237 30.97 -38.59 -47.67
C GLY A 1237 31.33 -37.65 -46.51
N VAL A 1238 30.60 -37.72 -45.40
CA VAL A 1238 30.99 -37.06 -44.13
C VAL A 1238 31.86 -38.02 -43.35
N ILE A 1239 33.12 -37.65 -43.11
CA ILE A 1239 34.14 -38.53 -42.55
C ILE A 1239 34.89 -37.78 -41.45
N SER A 1240 34.96 -38.38 -40.26
CA SER A 1240 35.87 -37.97 -39.19
C SER A 1240 36.61 -39.19 -38.65
N PRO A 1241 37.80 -39.03 -38.05
CA PRO A 1241 38.49 -40.13 -37.40
C PRO A 1241 37.65 -40.62 -36.21
N ALA A 1242 37.69 -41.91 -35.90
CA ALA A 1242 37.14 -42.40 -34.65
C ALA A 1242 38.02 -41.88 -33.50
N THR A 1243 37.42 -41.14 -32.57
CA THR A 1243 38.05 -40.71 -31.31
C THR A 1243 37.73 -41.69 -30.19
#